data_AF-A0A5T0SV34-F1
#
_entry.id   AF-A0A5T0SV34-F1
#
_cell.length_a   1.000
_cell.length_b   1.000
_cell.length_c   1.000
_cell.angle_alpha   90.00
_cell.angle_beta   90.00
_cell.angle_gamma   90.00
#
_symmetry.space_group_name_H-M   'P 1'
#
loop_
_entity.id
_entity.type
_entity.pdbx_description
1 polymer ?
#
loop_
_entity_poly.entity_id
_entity_poly.type
_entity_poly.pdbx_seq_one_letter_code
_entity_poly.pdbx_strand_id
1 'polypeptide(L)'
;MHKGRDDLISPEEAEKGVEIVSQICGIDKEKINYPTVECNGVSINEQEFDLFPRELLDTDFKYEIKFTNCKFGCLEYFCLYKTNNSFLIFENCEFDYICLNNDLVTDNVFELNNKLYFFSCKFNGGVDIGQANINSEIRFNGCTFKDVFYFDIKEYLANIKIKNCIFYKSFFMLGSFKNEARFDNSIFKDYVDFHECEFEKTACFYGVTFDKTPNFSACYFKESKAVNLINVNIDKLDFKSVENYIKDNYQDKSYKNETKGMQNEKEKIKIQNEYKLRCAKNLKDSFRVLKDVLITQNNTLEAQEWHKLELYAKEKELEIQLGGDNKDSIKNIQKIKKSVIKKPSNNPSNILAKIQSLSDKYIKIYDFVVCFVMVIGKSIFNFLSSIIGILYNITKAICKIIQIILSCMLHITSISRILKFEYLKFYRKISSLGKTMLDFTLWFDCVLLQVYRNTSNHHTNFLKILNFTILMISLYAFMGFVFSKTINFISSFNSVSIIIANYFILFALIMVFFNVKRQLHQQGSILFFGIFGIFIILMMLLLSPVYIPTFCFLIYFASILFFYLLFLCEIKLFVFILRLVAYGCLIVVIILKPQLINPFAGIFSSDKLYESQFEKSLNDLNTSAIINLASILQNDFNLHLKDQNISFTELNSAKALIVANKENLLKLNVANLNIAKEVLGEKYTELLKTINQDEITENTIKSTSVLYSIILLLCIFSLQKTARKNSIVPS
;
A
#
# COMPACT_ATOMS: atom_id res chain seq x y z
N MET A 1 -47.49 9.54 -55.64
CA MET A 1 -46.48 8.75 -56.39
C MET A 1 -45.18 8.76 -55.60
N HIS A 2 -44.99 7.80 -54.71
CA HIS A 2 -43.68 7.44 -54.16
C HIS A 2 -43.28 6.12 -54.80
N LYS A 3 -42.25 6.15 -55.64
CA LYS A 3 -41.62 4.97 -56.24
C LYS A 3 -40.79 4.26 -55.18
N GLY A 4 -41.05 2.96 -55.00
CA GLY A 4 -40.08 1.94 -54.59
C GLY A 4 -39.43 2.11 -53.22
N ARG A 5 -40.11 1.67 -52.16
CA ARG A 5 -39.44 0.89 -51.10
C ARG A 5 -39.96 -0.52 -51.22
N ASP A 6 -39.08 -1.47 -51.54
CA ASP A 6 -39.40 -2.90 -51.60
C ASP A 6 -39.53 -3.53 -50.19
N ASP A 7 -39.54 -2.67 -49.15
CA ASP A 7 -39.44 -3.03 -47.73
C ASP A 7 -40.78 -2.89 -46.98
N LEU A 8 -41.86 -2.48 -47.64
CA LEU A 8 -43.18 -2.34 -47.03
C LEU A 8 -43.95 -3.66 -47.16
N ILE A 9 -44.37 -4.21 -46.02
CA ILE A 9 -45.19 -5.42 -45.92
C ILE A 9 -46.46 -5.20 -46.75
N SER A 10 -46.85 -6.19 -47.55
CA SER A 10 -48.14 -6.10 -48.28
C SER A 10 -49.31 -6.01 -47.28
N PRO A 11 -50.40 -5.29 -47.61
CA PRO A 11 -51.57 -5.19 -46.71
C PRO A 11 -52.10 -6.55 -46.22
N GLU A 12 -52.03 -7.58 -47.08
CA GLU A 12 -52.45 -8.95 -46.80
C GLU A 12 -51.50 -9.66 -45.80
N GLU A 13 -50.18 -9.47 -45.93
CA GLU A 13 -49.21 -9.97 -44.97
C GLU A 13 -49.29 -9.23 -43.62
N ALA A 14 -49.62 -7.94 -43.64
CA ALA A 14 -49.84 -7.14 -42.43
C ALA A 14 -51.06 -7.61 -41.65
N GLU A 15 -52.18 -7.85 -42.34
CA GLU A 15 -53.42 -8.34 -41.73
C GLU A 15 -53.27 -9.75 -41.16
N LYS A 16 -52.64 -10.65 -41.91
CA LYS A 16 -52.27 -11.99 -41.41
C LYS A 16 -51.33 -11.91 -40.21
N GLY A 17 -50.46 -10.90 -40.20
CA GLY A 17 -49.57 -10.64 -39.10
C GLY A 17 -50.25 -10.21 -37.81
N VAL A 18 -51.16 -9.24 -37.92
CA VAL A 18 -52.01 -8.80 -36.80
C VAL A 18 -52.82 -9.98 -36.26
N GLU A 19 -53.31 -10.88 -37.12
CA GLU A 19 -54.04 -12.07 -36.70
C GLU A 19 -53.18 -13.06 -35.90
N ILE A 20 -51.97 -13.35 -36.37
CA ILE A 20 -51.03 -14.23 -35.64
C ILE A 20 -50.64 -13.60 -34.30
N VAL A 21 -50.29 -12.30 -34.28
CA VAL A 21 -49.89 -11.61 -33.05
C VAL A 21 -51.06 -11.51 -32.06
N SER A 22 -52.28 -11.24 -32.54
CA SER A 22 -53.52 -11.24 -31.74
C SER A 22 -53.74 -12.58 -31.06
N GLN A 23 -53.59 -13.68 -31.80
CA GLN A 23 -53.73 -15.04 -31.27
C GLN A 23 -52.66 -15.36 -30.22
N ILE A 24 -51.39 -15.08 -30.51
CA ILE A 24 -50.28 -15.36 -29.61
C ILE A 24 -50.40 -14.53 -28.32
N CYS A 25 -50.74 -13.25 -28.43
CA CYS A 25 -50.79 -12.35 -27.30
C CYS A 25 -52.11 -12.40 -26.51
N GLY A 26 -53.14 -13.07 -27.04
CA GLY A 26 -54.48 -13.09 -26.44
C GLY A 26 -55.17 -11.72 -26.42
N ILE A 27 -54.89 -10.86 -27.42
CA ILE A 27 -55.39 -9.48 -27.49
C ILE A 27 -56.32 -9.32 -28.69
N ASP A 28 -57.43 -8.60 -28.53
CA ASP A 28 -58.34 -8.24 -29.61
C ASP A 28 -57.62 -7.50 -30.74
N LYS A 29 -57.85 -7.89 -32.01
CA LYS A 29 -57.22 -7.26 -33.18
C LYS A 29 -57.37 -5.73 -33.21
N GLU A 30 -58.48 -5.19 -32.68
CA GLU A 30 -58.75 -3.74 -32.61
C GLU A 30 -57.76 -2.97 -31.71
N LYS A 31 -57.10 -3.66 -30.78
CA LYS A 31 -56.09 -3.08 -29.88
C LYS A 31 -54.67 -3.18 -30.46
N ILE A 32 -54.53 -3.75 -31.65
CA ILE A 32 -53.27 -3.92 -32.35
C ILE A 32 -53.24 -2.97 -33.54
N ASN A 33 -52.26 -2.06 -33.57
CA ASN A 33 -52.15 -1.14 -34.69
C ASN A 33 -51.47 -1.83 -35.88
N TYR A 34 -52.03 -1.55 -37.05
CA TYR A 34 -51.49 -1.96 -38.34
C TYR A 34 -50.16 -1.23 -38.64
N PRO A 35 -49.30 -1.85 -39.47
CA PRO A 35 -48.08 -1.21 -39.96
C PRO A 35 -48.40 0.15 -40.58
N THR A 36 -47.66 1.18 -40.17
CA THR A 36 -47.77 2.53 -40.75
C THR A 36 -46.57 2.81 -41.64
N VAL A 37 -46.58 3.92 -42.39
CA VAL A 37 -45.42 4.36 -43.18
C VAL A 37 -44.16 4.58 -42.29
N GLU A 38 -44.34 4.71 -40.98
CA GLU A 38 -43.29 4.93 -39.97
C GLU A 38 -42.86 3.66 -39.21
N CYS A 39 -43.65 2.58 -39.23
CA CYS A 39 -43.36 1.32 -38.54
C CYS A 39 -43.56 0.13 -39.50
N ASN A 40 -42.49 -0.62 -39.74
CA ASN A 40 -42.51 -1.78 -40.63
C ASN A 40 -42.96 -3.03 -39.85
N GLY A 41 -44.14 -2.96 -39.22
CA GLY A 41 -44.70 -4.09 -38.47
C GLY A 41 -45.80 -3.75 -37.47
N VAL A 42 -46.14 -4.74 -36.64
CA VAL A 42 -47.30 -4.74 -35.74
C VAL A 42 -46.96 -4.03 -34.43
N SER A 43 -47.85 -3.16 -33.93
CA SER A 43 -47.64 -2.48 -32.63
C SER A 43 -48.74 -2.77 -31.60
N ILE A 44 -48.34 -3.10 -30.37
CA ILE A 44 -49.21 -3.28 -29.21
C ILE A 44 -48.91 -2.19 -28.19
N ASN A 45 -49.94 -1.48 -27.71
CA ASN A 45 -49.78 -0.38 -26.78
C ASN A 45 -50.56 -0.62 -25.48
N GLU A 46 -49.95 -0.25 -24.35
CA GLU A 46 -50.59 -0.13 -23.03
C GLU A 46 -51.31 -1.42 -22.57
N GLN A 47 -50.67 -2.57 -22.79
CA GLN A 47 -51.19 -3.87 -22.34
C GLN A 47 -50.41 -4.40 -21.15
N GLU A 48 -51.11 -5.06 -20.24
CA GLU A 48 -50.51 -5.82 -19.15
C GLU A 48 -50.65 -7.30 -19.44
N PHE A 49 -49.52 -8.01 -19.39
CA PHE A 49 -49.43 -9.44 -19.60
C PHE A 49 -48.96 -10.10 -18.31
N ASP A 50 -49.67 -11.13 -17.84
CA ASP A 50 -49.21 -11.94 -16.70
C ASP A 50 -47.87 -12.62 -17.03
N LEU A 51 -47.74 -13.10 -18.28
CA LEU A 51 -46.55 -13.77 -18.81
C LEU A 51 -46.21 -13.22 -20.20
N PHE A 52 -44.92 -13.21 -20.55
CA PHE A 52 -44.52 -12.85 -21.91
C PHE A 52 -44.98 -13.92 -22.92
N PRO A 53 -45.64 -13.55 -24.04
CA PRO A 53 -46.12 -14.50 -25.04
C PRO A 53 -44.96 -15.18 -25.77
N ARG A 54 -44.64 -16.41 -25.34
CA ARG A 54 -43.46 -17.15 -25.79
C ARG A 54 -43.44 -17.40 -27.29
N GLU A 55 -44.59 -17.71 -27.89
CA GLU A 55 -44.63 -18.07 -29.31
C GLU A 55 -44.13 -16.92 -30.21
N LEU A 56 -44.01 -15.69 -29.69
CA LEU A 56 -43.38 -14.57 -30.40
C LEU A 56 -41.90 -14.82 -30.72
N LEU A 57 -41.17 -15.52 -29.84
CA LEU A 57 -39.75 -15.84 -30.04
C LEU A 57 -39.54 -17.05 -30.96
N ASP A 58 -40.56 -17.91 -31.05
CA ASP A 58 -40.57 -19.16 -31.81
C ASP A 58 -41.27 -19.00 -33.18
N THR A 59 -41.77 -17.81 -33.51
CA THR A 59 -42.44 -17.53 -34.80
C THR A 59 -41.54 -16.68 -35.69
N ASP A 60 -41.40 -17.07 -36.97
CA ASP A 60 -40.60 -16.34 -37.94
C ASP A 60 -41.39 -15.17 -38.55
N PHE A 61 -41.28 -14.01 -37.91
CA PHE A 61 -41.88 -12.78 -38.42
C PHE A 61 -40.94 -12.11 -39.43
N LYS A 62 -41.46 -11.82 -40.63
CA LYS A 62 -40.74 -11.04 -41.64
C LYS A 62 -40.61 -9.55 -41.31
N TYR A 63 -41.21 -9.11 -40.20
CA TYR A 63 -41.38 -7.73 -39.81
C TYR A 63 -41.19 -7.54 -38.31
N GLU A 64 -41.10 -6.28 -37.87
CA GLU A 64 -40.89 -5.97 -36.46
C GLU A 64 -42.20 -6.05 -35.64
N ILE A 65 -42.12 -6.51 -34.41
CA ILE A 65 -43.24 -6.45 -33.46
C ILE A 65 -42.84 -5.50 -32.34
N LYS A 66 -43.62 -4.44 -32.19
CA LYS A 66 -43.35 -3.36 -31.26
C LYS A 66 -44.35 -3.37 -30.10
N PHE A 67 -43.83 -3.30 -28.89
CA PHE A 67 -44.61 -3.11 -27.66
C PHE A 67 -44.29 -1.74 -27.08
N THR A 68 -45.30 -0.93 -26.79
CA THR A 68 -45.13 0.41 -26.21
C THR A 68 -45.92 0.53 -24.91
N ASN A 69 -45.27 0.99 -23.83
CA ASN A 69 -45.89 1.16 -22.51
C ASN A 69 -46.56 -0.11 -21.96
N CYS A 70 -46.09 -1.30 -22.35
CA CYS A 70 -46.65 -2.57 -21.88
C CYS A 70 -45.97 -3.03 -20.58
N LYS A 71 -46.66 -3.85 -19.79
CA LYS A 71 -46.06 -4.54 -18.64
C LYS A 71 -46.12 -6.04 -18.83
N PHE A 72 -45.04 -6.70 -18.46
CA PHE A 72 -44.92 -8.15 -18.46
C PHE A 72 -44.59 -8.59 -17.04
N GLY A 73 -45.44 -9.44 -16.46
CA GLY A 73 -45.19 -10.04 -15.15
C GLY A 73 -43.92 -10.90 -15.20
N CYS A 74 -44.06 -12.17 -15.54
CA CYS A 74 -42.90 -13.07 -15.59
C CYS A 74 -42.58 -13.55 -17.00
N LEU A 75 -41.29 -13.56 -17.35
CA LEU A 75 -40.77 -14.35 -18.46
C LEU A 75 -40.27 -15.67 -17.84
N GLU A 76 -41.20 -16.56 -17.49
CA GLU A 76 -40.89 -17.82 -16.81
C GLU A 76 -40.37 -18.89 -17.80
N TYR A 77 -39.25 -19.54 -17.44
CA TYR A 77 -38.68 -20.76 -18.04
C TYR A 77 -38.79 -20.89 -19.56
N PHE A 78 -37.93 -20.16 -20.27
CA PHE A 78 -37.73 -20.32 -21.71
C PHE A 78 -36.81 -21.50 -21.99
N CYS A 79 -37.36 -22.71 -22.10
CA CYS A 79 -36.68 -23.82 -22.80
C CYS A 79 -36.71 -23.55 -24.30
N LEU A 80 -36.12 -22.44 -24.74
CA LEU A 80 -35.89 -22.18 -26.15
C LEU A 80 -34.68 -23.03 -26.51
N TYR A 81 -34.85 -24.02 -27.39
CA TYR A 81 -33.71 -24.77 -27.95
C TYR A 81 -33.23 -24.10 -29.25
N LYS A 82 -34.16 -23.43 -29.94
CA LYS A 82 -33.90 -22.67 -31.14
C LYS A 82 -34.99 -21.63 -31.31
N THR A 83 -34.60 -20.37 -31.40
CA THR A 83 -35.52 -19.29 -31.75
C THR A 83 -35.50 -19.01 -33.25
N ASN A 84 -36.57 -18.41 -33.76
CA ASN A 84 -36.65 -17.94 -35.14
C ASN A 84 -35.97 -16.56 -35.29
N ASN A 85 -36.11 -15.91 -36.46
CA ASN A 85 -35.49 -14.60 -36.74
C ASN A 85 -36.46 -13.44 -36.48
N SER A 86 -37.27 -13.52 -35.41
CA SER A 86 -38.19 -12.43 -35.08
C SER A 86 -37.43 -11.17 -34.65
N PHE A 87 -38.04 -10.01 -34.92
CA PHE A 87 -37.52 -8.73 -34.49
C PHE A 87 -38.50 -8.07 -33.52
N LEU A 88 -38.16 -8.08 -32.24
CA LEU A 88 -38.99 -7.55 -31.16
C LEU A 88 -38.42 -6.23 -30.63
N ILE A 89 -39.30 -5.22 -30.52
CA ILE A 89 -38.99 -3.90 -30.00
C ILE A 89 -39.88 -3.62 -28.80
N PHE A 90 -39.29 -3.16 -27.70
CA PHE A 90 -39.98 -2.77 -26.48
C PHE A 90 -39.62 -1.32 -26.16
N GLU A 91 -40.63 -0.46 -26.05
CA GLU A 91 -40.48 0.97 -25.70
C GLU A 91 -41.25 1.28 -24.43
N ASN A 92 -40.56 1.82 -23.42
CA ASN A 92 -41.13 2.17 -22.11
C ASN A 92 -41.87 1.00 -21.42
N CYS A 93 -41.47 -0.24 -21.68
CA CYS A 93 -42.10 -1.42 -21.08
C CYS A 93 -41.54 -1.74 -19.69
N GLU A 94 -42.35 -2.35 -18.82
CA GLU A 94 -41.89 -2.93 -17.55
C GLU A 94 -41.87 -4.46 -17.60
N PHE A 95 -40.87 -5.07 -16.97
CA PHE A 95 -40.72 -6.53 -16.86
C PHE A 95 -40.47 -6.89 -15.40
N ASP A 96 -41.26 -7.80 -14.80
CA ASP A 96 -40.98 -8.21 -13.41
C ASP A 96 -39.88 -9.27 -13.30
N TYR A 97 -39.66 -10.11 -14.30
CA TYR A 97 -38.50 -11.02 -14.34
C TYR A 97 -38.21 -11.49 -15.77
N ILE A 98 -36.93 -11.59 -16.16
CA ILE A 98 -36.51 -12.13 -17.46
C ILE A 98 -35.55 -13.29 -17.28
N CYS A 99 -35.93 -14.48 -17.76
CA CYS A 99 -35.05 -15.64 -17.76
C CYS A 99 -35.10 -16.36 -19.11
N LEU A 100 -33.98 -16.34 -19.84
CA LEU A 100 -33.84 -16.95 -21.17
C LEU A 100 -33.05 -18.27 -21.16
N ASN A 101 -32.82 -18.88 -20.00
CA ASN A 101 -32.28 -20.24 -19.90
C ASN A 101 -32.55 -20.85 -18.50
N ASN A 102 -32.86 -22.15 -18.43
CA ASN A 102 -32.72 -22.90 -17.17
C ASN A 102 -32.43 -24.41 -17.33
N ASP A 103 -31.86 -24.89 -18.44
CA ASP A 103 -31.66 -26.34 -18.58
C ASP A 103 -30.36 -26.81 -17.89
N LEU A 104 -30.44 -27.06 -16.58
CA LEU A 104 -29.41 -27.79 -15.81
C LEU A 104 -29.31 -29.28 -16.21
N VAL A 105 -30.15 -29.76 -17.15
CA VAL A 105 -30.37 -31.19 -17.41
C VAL A 105 -29.79 -31.65 -18.75
N THR A 106 -29.48 -30.75 -19.70
CA THR A 106 -28.89 -31.13 -20.99
C THR A 106 -27.70 -30.22 -21.34
N ASP A 107 -26.58 -30.79 -21.81
CA ASP A 107 -25.40 -30.05 -22.34
C ASP A 107 -25.70 -29.27 -23.65
N ASN A 108 -26.99 -29.02 -23.94
CA ASN A 108 -27.42 -28.42 -25.20
C ASN A 108 -27.27 -26.90 -25.13
N VAL A 109 -26.49 -26.34 -26.05
CA VAL A 109 -26.34 -24.88 -26.23
C VAL A 109 -27.58 -24.35 -26.95
N PHE A 110 -28.27 -23.37 -26.37
CA PHE A 110 -29.40 -22.68 -26.99
C PHE A 110 -28.94 -21.64 -28.02
N GLU A 111 -29.62 -21.53 -29.17
CA GLU A 111 -29.39 -20.47 -30.18
C GLU A 111 -30.46 -19.36 -30.14
N LEU A 112 -30.04 -18.14 -29.78
CA LEU A 112 -30.86 -16.93 -29.86
C LEU A 112 -30.63 -16.19 -31.18
N ASN A 113 -31.60 -16.30 -32.09
CA ASN A 113 -31.59 -15.70 -33.42
C ASN A 113 -32.49 -14.45 -33.53
N ASN A 114 -33.27 -14.15 -32.50
CA ASN A 114 -34.14 -12.98 -32.48
C ASN A 114 -33.36 -11.67 -32.24
N LYS A 115 -33.75 -10.59 -32.91
CA LYS A 115 -33.31 -9.23 -32.57
C LYS A 115 -34.19 -8.70 -31.45
N LEU A 116 -33.59 -8.30 -30.33
CA LEU A 116 -34.33 -7.84 -29.15
C LEU A 116 -33.89 -6.42 -28.77
N TYR A 117 -34.73 -5.42 -29.00
CA TYR A 117 -34.43 -4.02 -28.70
C TYR A 117 -35.32 -3.51 -27.57
N PHE A 118 -34.70 -2.96 -26.54
CA PHE A 118 -35.35 -2.38 -25.37
C PHE A 118 -34.95 -0.91 -25.25
N PHE A 119 -35.93 -0.02 -25.26
CA PHE A 119 -35.76 1.43 -25.15
C PHE A 119 -36.53 1.95 -23.94
N SER A 120 -35.84 2.59 -23.01
CA SER A 120 -36.42 3.17 -21.79
C SER A 120 -37.22 2.15 -20.95
N CYS A 121 -36.90 0.86 -21.08
CA CYS A 121 -37.58 -0.22 -20.36
C CYS A 121 -37.07 -0.34 -18.92
N LYS A 122 -37.87 -0.95 -18.07
CA LYS A 122 -37.58 -1.14 -16.65
C LYS A 122 -37.74 -2.60 -16.26
N PHE A 123 -36.69 -3.17 -15.71
CA PHE A 123 -36.65 -4.57 -15.25
C PHE A 123 -36.68 -4.56 -13.72
N ASN A 124 -37.81 -4.96 -13.14
CA ASN A 124 -38.05 -4.95 -11.70
C ASN A 124 -37.37 -6.13 -10.99
N GLY A 125 -37.29 -7.30 -11.61
CA GLY A 125 -36.54 -8.46 -11.13
C GLY A 125 -35.35 -8.81 -12.01
N GLY A 126 -34.71 -9.94 -11.70
CA GLY A 126 -33.47 -10.38 -12.32
C GLY A 126 -33.58 -10.60 -13.83
N VAL A 127 -32.46 -10.40 -14.52
CA VAL A 127 -32.28 -10.82 -15.91
C VAL A 127 -31.25 -11.94 -15.90
N ASP A 128 -31.61 -13.12 -16.41
CA ASP A 128 -30.73 -14.29 -16.50
C ASP A 128 -30.72 -14.82 -17.94
N ILE A 129 -29.56 -14.72 -18.60
CA ILE A 129 -29.30 -15.23 -19.94
C ILE A 129 -28.06 -16.13 -19.83
N GLY A 130 -28.27 -17.46 -19.76
CA GLY A 130 -27.21 -18.46 -19.57
C GLY A 130 -26.95 -19.35 -20.79
N GLN A 131 -25.76 -19.93 -20.92
CA GLN A 131 -25.34 -21.01 -21.85
C GLN A 131 -25.85 -20.92 -23.31
N ALA A 132 -25.97 -19.70 -23.85
CA ALA A 132 -26.48 -19.48 -25.21
C ALA A 132 -25.37 -19.12 -26.22
N ASN A 133 -25.63 -19.47 -27.48
CA ASN A 133 -25.03 -18.84 -28.65
C ASN A 133 -25.99 -17.77 -29.17
N ILE A 134 -25.56 -16.51 -29.18
CA ILE A 134 -26.42 -15.39 -29.60
C ILE A 134 -26.00 -14.91 -30.98
N ASN A 135 -26.86 -15.14 -31.95
CA ASN A 135 -26.60 -14.88 -33.37
C ASN A 135 -27.13 -13.52 -33.84
N SER A 136 -27.97 -12.88 -33.03
CA SER A 136 -28.63 -11.61 -33.35
C SER A 136 -28.35 -10.49 -32.34
N GLU A 137 -28.59 -9.26 -32.80
CA GLU A 137 -28.29 -8.06 -32.02
C GLU A 137 -29.30 -7.85 -30.88
N ILE A 138 -28.79 -7.63 -29.67
CA ILE A 138 -29.57 -7.21 -28.51
C ILE A 138 -29.18 -5.77 -28.16
N ARG A 139 -30.18 -4.90 -28.00
CA ARG A 139 -29.99 -3.50 -27.64
C ARG A 139 -30.78 -3.16 -26.37
N PHE A 140 -30.12 -2.51 -25.43
CA PHE A 140 -30.74 -1.83 -24.30
C PHE A 140 -30.33 -0.36 -24.37
N ASN A 141 -31.28 0.56 -24.37
CA ASN A 141 -30.98 1.98 -24.41
C ASN A 141 -31.89 2.75 -23.44
N GLY A 142 -31.31 3.45 -22.47
CA GLY A 142 -32.10 4.17 -21.45
C GLY A 142 -32.78 3.27 -20.43
N CYS A 143 -32.41 1.98 -20.36
CA CYS A 143 -33.09 1.00 -19.52
C CYS A 143 -32.63 1.05 -18.05
N THR A 144 -33.51 0.64 -17.14
CA THR A 144 -33.21 0.54 -15.71
C THR A 144 -33.39 -0.90 -15.21
N PHE A 145 -32.36 -1.45 -14.56
CA PHE A 145 -32.35 -2.78 -13.97
C PHE A 145 -32.28 -2.68 -12.45
N LYS A 146 -33.35 -3.12 -11.76
CA LYS A 146 -33.45 -3.03 -10.30
C LYS A 146 -32.83 -4.20 -9.56
N ASP A 147 -32.68 -5.34 -10.22
CA ASP A 147 -32.11 -6.56 -9.66
C ASP A 147 -30.89 -7.04 -10.48
N VAL A 148 -30.35 -8.21 -10.11
CA VAL A 148 -29.14 -8.79 -10.70
C VAL A 148 -29.31 -8.99 -12.22
N PHE A 149 -28.31 -8.56 -12.97
CA PHE A 149 -28.19 -8.84 -14.40
C PHE A 149 -27.11 -9.90 -14.58
N TYR A 150 -27.49 -11.08 -15.05
CA TYR A 150 -26.62 -12.21 -15.28
C TYR A 150 -26.68 -12.61 -16.76
N PHE A 151 -25.55 -12.52 -17.43
CA PHE A 151 -25.43 -12.78 -18.87
C PHE A 151 -24.20 -13.64 -19.11
N ASP A 152 -24.38 -14.96 -19.09
CA ASP A 152 -23.33 -15.96 -19.20
C ASP A 152 -23.53 -16.76 -20.48
N ILE A 153 -22.74 -16.46 -21.50
CA ILE A 153 -22.91 -17.04 -22.83
C ILE A 153 -21.65 -17.78 -23.28
N LYS A 154 -21.82 -18.70 -24.22
CA LYS A 154 -20.67 -19.36 -24.85
C LYS A 154 -20.05 -18.44 -25.91
N GLU A 155 -20.85 -18.06 -26.91
CA GLU A 155 -20.43 -17.12 -27.97
C GLU A 155 -21.53 -16.10 -28.30
N TYR A 156 -21.17 -14.82 -28.40
CA TYR A 156 -21.98 -13.75 -28.97
C TYR A 156 -21.48 -13.46 -30.38
N LEU A 157 -22.21 -13.88 -31.41
CA LEU A 157 -21.80 -13.71 -32.81
C LEU A 157 -22.20 -12.34 -33.40
N ALA A 158 -23.21 -11.68 -32.83
CA ALA A 158 -23.67 -10.35 -33.24
C ALA A 158 -23.18 -9.21 -32.31
N ASN A 159 -23.69 -7.99 -32.52
CA ASN A 159 -23.38 -6.85 -31.66
C ASN A 159 -24.24 -6.87 -30.39
N ILE A 160 -23.68 -6.46 -29.26
CA ILE A 160 -24.44 -6.15 -28.04
C ILE A 160 -24.27 -4.66 -27.71
N LYS A 161 -25.39 -3.96 -27.51
CA LYS A 161 -25.37 -2.51 -27.21
C LYS A 161 -26.21 -2.20 -25.98
N ILE A 162 -25.56 -1.93 -24.87
CA ILE A 162 -26.14 -1.46 -23.61
C ILE A 162 -25.75 0.01 -23.46
N LYS A 163 -26.69 0.94 -23.65
CA LYS A 163 -26.40 2.37 -23.66
C LYS A 163 -27.28 3.13 -22.68
N ASN A 164 -26.73 4.13 -22.01
CA ASN A 164 -27.47 4.99 -21.08
C ASN A 164 -28.29 4.20 -20.04
N CYS A 165 -27.82 3.02 -19.63
CA CYS A 165 -28.56 2.13 -18.74
C CYS A 165 -28.10 2.29 -17.29
N ILE A 166 -28.98 1.98 -16.34
CA ILE A 166 -28.67 2.02 -14.90
C ILE A 166 -28.90 0.66 -14.27
N PHE A 167 -27.85 0.11 -13.65
CA PHE A 167 -27.89 -1.16 -12.92
C PHE A 167 -27.77 -0.90 -11.42
N TYR A 168 -28.80 -1.27 -10.66
CA TYR A 168 -28.85 -1.05 -9.20
C TYR A 168 -28.20 -2.18 -8.38
N LYS A 169 -28.07 -3.37 -8.98
CA LYS A 169 -27.47 -4.58 -8.39
C LYS A 169 -26.34 -5.10 -9.28
N SER A 170 -25.73 -6.19 -8.86
CA SER A 170 -24.57 -6.77 -9.53
C SER A 170 -24.86 -7.07 -11.00
N PHE A 171 -23.86 -6.78 -11.84
CA PHE A 171 -23.87 -7.06 -13.26
C PHE A 171 -22.79 -8.10 -13.55
N PHE A 172 -23.18 -9.22 -14.14
CA PHE A 172 -22.29 -10.28 -14.57
C PHE A 172 -22.48 -10.46 -16.07
N MET A 173 -21.39 -10.35 -16.82
CA MET A 173 -21.37 -10.61 -18.24
C MET A 173 -20.13 -11.44 -18.56
N LEU A 174 -20.34 -12.67 -19.01
CA LEU A 174 -19.31 -13.68 -19.24
C LEU A 174 -19.46 -14.27 -20.64
N GLY A 175 -18.35 -14.71 -21.23
CA GLY A 175 -18.32 -15.37 -22.55
C GLY A 175 -17.47 -14.67 -23.61
N SER A 176 -17.55 -15.20 -24.84
CA SER A 176 -16.75 -14.73 -25.98
C SER A 176 -17.59 -13.87 -26.95
N PHE A 177 -17.26 -12.59 -27.05
CA PHE A 177 -17.92 -11.61 -27.92
C PHE A 177 -17.16 -11.48 -29.26
N LYS A 178 -17.75 -12.02 -30.32
CA LYS A 178 -17.15 -12.05 -31.67
C LYS A 178 -17.33 -10.74 -32.44
N ASN A 179 -18.19 -9.84 -31.97
CA ASN A 179 -18.49 -8.55 -32.60
C ASN A 179 -18.47 -7.41 -31.57
N GLU A 180 -19.01 -6.23 -31.92
CA GLU A 180 -18.97 -5.06 -31.03
C GLU A 180 -19.76 -5.28 -29.74
N ALA A 181 -19.12 -5.02 -28.59
CA ALA A 181 -19.77 -4.96 -27.28
C ALA A 181 -19.69 -3.53 -26.74
N ARG A 182 -20.83 -2.89 -26.49
CA ARG A 182 -20.90 -1.47 -26.08
C ARG A 182 -21.70 -1.30 -24.80
N PHE A 183 -21.18 -0.51 -23.87
CA PHE A 183 -21.73 -0.19 -22.55
C PHE A 183 -21.93 1.32 -22.34
N ASP A 184 -21.91 2.10 -23.42
CA ASP A 184 -21.83 3.57 -23.45
C ASP A 184 -22.73 4.27 -22.41
N ASN A 185 -22.16 5.19 -21.62
CA ASN A 185 -22.86 6.02 -20.62
C ASN A 185 -23.69 5.25 -19.58
N SER A 186 -23.39 3.96 -19.37
CA SER A 186 -24.11 3.15 -18.39
C SER A 186 -23.54 3.35 -16.98
N ILE A 187 -24.40 3.25 -15.98
CA ILE A 187 -24.07 3.45 -14.57
C ILE A 187 -24.26 2.14 -13.82
N PHE A 188 -23.18 1.62 -13.25
CA PHE A 188 -23.20 0.41 -12.43
C PHE A 188 -23.06 0.79 -10.96
N LYS A 189 -24.16 0.66 -10.19
CA LYS A 189 -24.21 1.04 -8.77
C LYS A 189 -23.65 -0.03 -7.83
N ASP A 190 -23.53 -1.26 -8.31
CA ASP A 190 -22.99 -2.41 -7.57
C ASP A 190 -21.78 -3.03 -8.30
N TYR A 191 -21.30 -4.20 -7.86
CA TYR A 191 -20.18 -4.89 -8.47
C TYR A 191 -20.46 -5.32 -9.92
N VAL A 192 -19.44 -5.20 -10.76
CA VAL A 192 -19.46 -5.58 -12.18
C VAL A 192 -18.42 -6.67 -12.41
N ASP A 193 -18.80 -7.69 -13.15
CA ASP A 193 -17.92 -8.83 -13.43
C ASP A 193 -17.90 -9.16 -14.93
N PHE A 194 -16.72 -9.04 -15.51
CA PHE A 194 -16.36 -9.42 -16.88
C PHE A 194 -15.28 -10.51 -16.90
N HIS A 195 -15.05 -11.23 -15.80
CA HIS A 195 -13.94 -12.18 -15.72
C HIS A 195 -13.93 -13.16 -16.89
N GLU A 196 -12.74 -13.41 -17.44
CA GLU A 196 -12.54 -14.36 -18.54
C GLU A 196 -13.33 -14.00 -19.83
N CYS A 197 -13.90 -12.80 -19.95
CA CYS A 197 -14.48 -12.35 -21.20
C CYS A 197 -13.43 -12.21 -22.30
N GLU A 198 -13.82 -12.64 -23.49
CA GLU A 198 -13.03 -12.42 -24.71
C GLU A 198 -13.75 -11.42 -25.61
N PHE A 199 -13.09 -10.33 -25.96
CA PHE A 199 -13.60 -9.35 -26.91
C PHE A 199 -12.77 -9.41 -28.20
N GLU A 200 -13.36 -9.95 -29.26
CA GLU A 200 -12.67 -10.10 -30.55
C GLU A 200 -12.64 -8.81 -31.38
N LYS A 201 -13.58 -7.90 -31.16
CA LYS A 201 -13.65 -6.59 -31.82
C LYS A 201 -13.76 -5.46 -30.77
N THR A 202 -14.37 -4.35 -31.13
CA THR A 202 -14.57 -3.16 -30.30
C THR A 202 -15.30 -3.49 -28.99
N ALA A 203 -14.65 -3.20 -27.86
CA ALA A 203 -15.27 -3.20 -26.53
C ALA A 203 -15.35 -1.75 -26.01
N CYS A 204 -16.54 -1.17 -25.99
CA CYS A 204 -16.73 0.25 -25.72
C CYS A 204 -17.35 0.49 -24.34
N PHE A 205 -16.61 1.14 -23.45
CA PHE A 205 -17.02 1.57 -22.11
C PHE A 205 -17.06 3.10 -21.98
N TYR A 206 -17.26 3.81 -23.11
CA TYR A 206 -17.29 5.27 -23.13
C TYR A 206 -18.27 5.82 -22.10
N GLY A 207 -17.82 6.72 -21.22
CA GLY A 207 -18.71 7.37 -20.24
C GLY A 207 -19.29 6.45 -19.15
N VAL A 208 -18.79 5.21 -19.02
CA VAL A 208 -19.27 4.28 -17.98
C VAL A 208 -18.92 4.77 -16.59
N THR A 209 -19.83 4.64 -15.63
CA THR A 209 -19.56 4.92 -14.22
C THR A 209 -19.57 3.64 -13.39
N PHE A 210 -18.48 3.39 -12.66
CA PHE A 210 -18.36 2.29 -11.70
C PHE A 210 -18.41 2.82 -10.26
N ASP A 211 -19.52 2.56 -9.55
CA ASP A 211 -19.64 2.94 -8.13
C ASP A 211 -18.86 1.99 -7.21
N LYS A 212 -18.61 0.75 -7.65
CA LYS A 212 -17.80 -0.25 -6.97
C LYS A 212 -16.77 -0.85 -7.93
N THR A 213 -15.72 -1.42 -7.35
CA THR A 213 -14.59 -1.97 -8.12
C THR A 213 -15.04 -3.03 -9.12
N PRO A 214 -14.80 -2.85 -10.44
CA PRO A 214 -15.14 -3.85 -11.44
C PRO A 214 -14.09 -4.97 -11.51
N ASN A 215 -14.51 -6.16 -11.92
CA ASN A 215 -13.65 -7.30 -12.16
C ASN A 215 -13.47 -7.53 -13.67
N PHE A 216 -12.24 -7.35 -14.14
CA PHE A 216 -11.78 -7.63 -15.51
C PHE A 216 -10.66 -8.68 -15.50
N SER A 217 -10.60 -9.53 -14.47
CA SER A 217 -9.54 -10.52 -14.32
C SER A 217 -9.58 -11.52 -15.47
N ALA A 218 -8.42 -11.79 -16.08
CA ALA A 218 -8.30 -12.67 -17.24
C ALA A 218 -9.15 -12.25 -18.45
N CYS A 219 -9.64 -11.00 -18.53
CA CYS A 219 -10.24 -10.51 -19.76
C CYS A 219 -9.21 -10.48 -20.89
N TYR A 220 -9.63 -10.91 -22.07
CA TYR A 220 -8.84 -10.87 -23.28
C TYR A 220 -9.43 -9.86 -24.27
N PHE A 221 -8.67 -8.82 -24.58
CA PHE A 221 -8.97 -7.88 -25.66
C PHE A 221 -8.08 -8.22 -26.85
N LYS A 222 -8.66 -8.76 -27.94
CA LYS A 222 -7.90 -9.16 -29.14
C LYS A 222 -7.16 -7.97 -29.77
N GLU A 223 -7.82 -6.81 -29.78
CA GLU A 223 -7.23 -5.54 -30.23
C GLU A 223 -7.39 -4.46 -29.15
N SER A 224 -6.36 -4.25 -28.32
CA SER A 224 -6.39 -3.26 -27.21
C SER A 224 -6.69 -1.83 -27.66
N LYS A 225 -6.37 -1.45 -28.91
CA LYS A 225 -6.69 -0.12 -29.46
C LYS A 225 -8.18 0.06 -29.79
N ALA A 226 -8.92 -1.03 -29.99
CA ALA A 226 -10.35 -1.01 -30.25
C ALA A 226 -11.18 -0.93 -28.95
N VAL A 227 -10.56 -1.06 -27.78
CA VAL A 227 -11.23 -0.85 -26.49
C VAL A 227 -11.42 0.65 -26.28
N ASN A 228 -12.60 1.11 -25.85
CA ASN A 228 -12.80 2.52 -25.55
C ASN A 228 -13.06 2.72 -24.06
N LEU A 229 -12.09 3.29 -23.34
CA LEU A 229 -12.16 3.60 -21.91
C LEU A 229 -12.23 5.12 -21.65
N ILE A 230 -12.53 5.93 -22.67
CA ILE A 230 -12.61 7.39 -22.53
C ILE A 230 -13.79 7.76 -21.61
N ASN A 231 -13.56 8.69 -20.70
CA ASN A 231 -14.56 9.17 -19.73
C ASN A 231 -15.14 8.09 -18.81
N VAL A 232 -14.44 6.98 -18.59
CA VAL A 232 -14.83 6.02 -17.55
C VAL A 232 -14.67 6.69 -16.18
N ASN A 233 -15.78 6.89 -15.47
CA ASN A 233 -15.78 7.50 -14.14
C ASN A 233 -15.46 6.44 -13.08
N ILE A 234 -14.36 6.68 -12.36
CA ILE A 234 -13.87 5.88 -11.24
C ILE A 234 -13.74 6.69 -9.94
N ASP A 235 -14.42 7.82 -9.80
CA ASP A 235 -14.28 8.76 -8.67
C ASP A 235 -14.57 8.09 -7.32
N LYS A 236 -15.44 7.07 -7.31
CA LYS A 236 -15.79 6.29 -6.12
C LYS A 236 -14.82 5.12 -5.84
N LEU A 237 -13.87 4.87 -6.73
CA LEU A 237 -12.88 3.79 -6.55
C LEU A 237 -11.65 4.33 -5.80
N ASP A 238 -11.59 4.00 -4.50
CA ASP A 238 -10.45 4.31 -3.63
C ASP A 238 -9.84 3.04 -3.03
N PHE A 239 -8.85 3.19 -2.15
CA PHE A 239 -8.28 2.03 -1.46
C PHE A 239 -9.33 1.30 -0.60
N LYS A 240 -10.34 1.99 -0.08
CA LYS A 240 -11.39 1.34 0.71
C LYS A 240 -12.32 0.50 -0.17
N SER A 241 -12.60 0.92 -1.41
CA SER A 241 -13.41 0.13 -2.35
C SER A 241 -12.72 -1.20 -2.71
N VAL A 242 -11.40 -1.20 -2.89
CA VAL A 242 -10.59 -2.42 -3.08
C VAL A 242 -10.67 -3.35 -1.86
N GLU A 243 -10.55 -2.81 -0.64
CA GLU A 243 -10.72 -3.62 0.58
C GLU A 243 -12.13 -4.20 0.70
N ASN A 244 -13.15 -3.40 0.37
CA ASN A 244 -14.55 -3.83 0.44
C ASN A 244 -14.80 -4.96 -0.57
N TYR A 245 -14.32 -4.84 -1.81
CA TYR A 245 -14.42 -5.92 -2.80
C TYR A 245 -13.89 -7.26 -2.26
N ILE A 246 -12.69 -7.26 -1.65
CA ILE A 246 -12.09 -8.49 -1.09
C ILE A 246 -12.92 -9.02 0.10
N LYS A 247 -13.52 -8.15 0.92
CA LYS A 247 -14.36 -8.55 2.06
C LYS A 247 -15.72 -9.09 1.62
N ASP A 248 -16.28 -8.52 0.57
CA ASP A 248 -17.65 -8.77 0.15
C ASP A 248 -17.73 -9.97 -0.82
N ASN A 249 -16.70 -10.20 -1.65
CA ASN A 249 -16.73 -11.20 -2.73
C ASN A 249 -15.95 -12.51 -2.45
N TYR A 250 -15.28 -12.67 -1.30
CA TYR A 250 -14.52 -13.92 -1.03
C TYR A 250 -15.41 -15.14 -0.72
N GLN A 251 -16.69 -14.92 -0.37
CA GLN A 251 -17.64 -15.99 0.00
C GLN A 251 -18.50 -16.42 -1.19
N ASP A 252 -17.86 -16.78 -2.30
CA ASP A 252 -18.53 -17.30 -3.48
C ASP A 252 -19.18 -18.68 -3.24
N LYS A 253 -19.86 -19.21 -4.26
CA LYS A 253 -20.50 -20.54 -4.18
C LYS A 253 -19.48 -21.64 -3.86
N SER A 254 -18.28 -21.57 -4.44
CA SER A 254 -17.19 -22.54 -4.21
C SER A 254 -16.72 -22.54 -2.76
N TYR A 255 -16.50 -21.37 -2.16
CA TYR A 255 -16.15 -21.23 -0.74
C TYR A 255 -17.23 -21.82 0.17
N LYS A 256 -18.50 -21.53 -0.12
CA LYS A 256 -19.63 -22.04 0.66
C LYS A 256 -19.70 -23.57 0.60
N ASN A 257 -19.43 -24.16 -0.56
CA ASN A 257 -19.41 -25.61 -0.74
C ASN A 257 -18.22 -26.25 -0.01
N GLU A 258 -17.02 -25.68 -0.17
CA GLU A 258 -15.79 -26.20 0.43
C GLU A 258 -15.80 -26.10 1.97
N THR A 259 -16.45 -25.07 2.52
CA THR A 259 -16.55 -24.88 3.98
C THR A 259 -17.80 -25.51 4.61
N LYS A 260 -18.67 -26.15 3.81
CA LYS A 260 -19.91 -26.78 4.28
C LYS A 260 -19.58 -27.96 5.19
N GLY A 261 -20.10 -27.97 6.41
CA GLY A 261 -19.87 -29.05 7.38
C GLY A 261 -18.48 -29.08 8.04
N MET A 262 -17.57 -28.15 7.70
CA MET A 262 -16.26 -28.06 8.35
C MET A 262 -16.37 -27.52 9.78
N GLN A 263 -15.87 -28.31 10.74
CA GLN A 263 -15.80 -27.93 12.16
C GLN A 263 -14.42 -27.37 12.56
N ASN A 264 -13.37 -27.65 11.78
CA ASN A 264 -12.02 -27.19 12.08
C ASN A 264 -11.85 -25.69 11.77
N GLU A 265 -11.86 -24.86 12.80
CA GLU A 265 -11.71 -23.41 12.67
C GLU A 265 -10.37 -23.00 12.02
N LYS A 266 -9.29 -23.77 12.17
CA LYS A 266 -7.98 -23.43 11.57
C LYS A 266 -8.03 -23.59 10.05
N GLU A 267 -8.61 -24.68 9.59
CA GLU A 267 -8.74 -25.02 8.17
C GLU A 267 -9.71 -24.07 7.47
N LYS A 268 -10.84 -23.73 8.10
CA LYS A 268 -11.78 -22.72 7.60
C LYS A 268 -11.14 -21.34 7.42
N ILE A 269 -10.21 -20.95 8.30
CA ILE A 269 -9.46 -19.70 8.18
C ILE A 269 -8.45 -19.77 7.03
N LYS A 270 -7.79 -20.91 6.83
CA LYS A 270 -6.86 -21.12 5.71
C LYS A 270 -7.59 -20.96 4.38
N ILE A 271 -8.71 -21.67 4.21
CA ILE A 271 -9.57 -21.57 3.03
C ILE A 271 -10.06 -20.12 2.86
N GLN A 272 -10.53 -19.47 3.93
CA GLN A 272 -10.92 -18.06 3.86
C GLN A 272 -9.81 -17.15 3.33
N ASN A 273 -8.56 -17.36 3.74
CA ASN A 273 -7.42 -16.57 3.28
C ASN A 273 -7.09 -16.88 1.80
N GLU A 274 -7.21 -18.13 1.36
CA GLU A 274 -7.01 -18.53 -0.04
C GLU A 274 -8.02 -17.84 -0.98
N TYR A 275 -9.30 -17.79 -0.60
CA TYR A 275 -10.32 -17.09 -1.39
C TYR A 275 -10.13 -15.57 -1.38
N LYS A 276 -9.75 -14.99 -0.23
CA LYS A 276 -9.38 -13.56 -0.19
C LYS A 276 -8.18 -13.24 -1.05
N LEU A 277 -7.19 -14.14 -1.06
CA LEU A 277 -6.02 -14.02 -1.91
C LEU A 277 -6.39 -14.09 -3.39
N ARG A 278 -7.32 -14.98 -3.78
CA ARG A 278 -7.88 -15.04 -5.13
C ARG A 278 -8.55 -13.71 -5.51
N CYS A 279 -9.40 -13.15 -4.66
CA CYS A 279 -10.02 -11.83 -4.92
C CYS A 279 -8.96 -10.74 -5.12
N ALA A 280 -7.93 -10.68 -4.26
CA ALA A 280 -6.86 -9.69 -4.38
C ALA A 280 -6.06 -9.85 -5.70
N LYS A 281 -5.79 -11.09 -6.12
CA LYS A 281 -5.13 -11.40 -7.39
C LYS A 281 -5.99 -10.98 -8.59
N ASN A 282 -7.29 -11.28 -8.56
CA ASN A 282 -8.23 -10.92 -9.62
C ASN A 282 -8.32 -9.40 -9.78
N LEU A 283 -8.38 -8.64 -8.68
CA LEU A 283 -8.37 -7.17 -8.74
C LEU A 283 -7.06 -6.62 -9.32
N LYS A 284 -5.92 -7.13 -8.85
CA LYS A 284 -4.62 -6.71 -9.38
C LYS A 284 -4.55 -6.96 -10.88
N ASP A 285 -5.03 -8.11 -11.34
CA ASP A 285 -5.06 -8.45 -12.75
C ASP A 285 -6.02 -7.56 -13.56
N SER A 286 -7.22 -7.32 -13.03
CA SER A 286 -8.21 -6.41 -13.62
C SER A 286 -7.63 -5.02 -13.88
N PHE A 287 -7.00 -4.44 -12.87
CA PHE A 287 -6.40 -3.11 -12.97
C PHE A 287 -5.21 -3.09 -13.91
N ARG A 288 -4.41 -4.17 -13.95
CA ARG A 288 -3.32 -4.34 -14.89
C ARG A 288 -3.84 -4.34 -16.33
N VAL A 289 -4.87 -5.14 -16.64
CA VAL A 289 -5.48 -5.23 -17.97
C VAL A 289 -5.98 -3.84 -18.43
N LEU A 290 -6.76 -3.14 -17.60
CA LEU A 290 -7.28 -1.81 -17.94
C LEU A 290 -6.18 -0.77 -18.13
N LYS A 291 -5.17 -0.78 -17.26
CA LYS A 291 -3.99 0.08 -17.38
C LYS A 291 -3.23 -0.19 -18.69
N ASP A 292 -2.99 -1.46 -19.03
CA ASP A 292 -2.23 -1.83 -20.23
C ASP A 292 -2.95 -1.39 -21.52
N VAL A 293 -4.28 -1.49 -21.54
CA VAL A 293 -5.13 -0.94 -22.61
C VAL A 293 -4.93 0.57 -22.74
N LEU A 294 -5.05 1.33 -21.65
CA LEU A 294 -4.90 2.79 -21.66
C LEU A 294 -3.49 3.24 -22.08
N ILE A 295 -2.44 2.54 -21.63
CA ILE A 295 -1.06 2.79 -22.05
C ILE A 295 -0.92 2.61 -23.58
N THR A 296 -1.50 1.53 -24.12
CA THR A 296 -1.47 1.25 -25.57
C THR A 296 -2.16 2.34 -26.41
N GLN A 297 -3.09 3.07 -25.80
CA GLN A 297 -3.84 4.18 -26.41
C GLN A 297 -3.18 5.55 -26.19
N ASN A 298 -1.99 5.58 -25.59
CA ASN A 298 -1.31 6.81 -25.14
C ASN A 298 -2.13 7.62 -24.12
N ASN A 299 -3.10 7.00 -23.44
CA ASN A 299 -3.84 7.64 -22.36
C ASN A 299 -3.12 7.41 -21.01
N THR A 300 -1.98 8.10 -20.85
CA THR A 300 -1.09 7.89 -19.72
C THR A 300 -1.65 8.40 -18.40
N LEU A 301 -2.49 9.45 -18.41
CA LEU A 301 -3.02 10.07 -17.21
C LEU A 301 -4.04 9.14 -16.52
N GLU A 302 -5.06 8.68 -17.24
CA GLU A 302 -6.05 7.75 -16.73
C GLU A 302 -5.42 6.40 -16.35
N ALA A 303 -4.40 5.94 -17.09
CA ALA A 303 -3.66 4.74 -16.74
C ALA A 303 -3.00 4.82 -15.35
N GLN A 304 -2.67 6.02 -14.85
CA GLN A 304 -2.06 6.17 -13.52
C GLN A 304 -3.03 5.83 -12.38
N GLU A 305 -4.31 6.20 -12.49
CA GLU A 305 -5.28 5.91 -11.45
C GLU A 305 -5.52 4.39 -11.34
N TRP A 306 -5.61 3.69 -12.48
CA TRP A 306 -5.66 2.22 -12.48
C TRP A 306 -4.38 1.58 -11.95
N HIS A 307 -3.21 2.08 -12.32
CA HIS A 307 -1.94 1.58 -11.79
C HIS A 307 -1.78 1.77 -10.28
N LYS A 308 -2.33 2.85 -9.72
CA LYS A 308 -2.37 3.09 -8.27
C LYS A 308 -3.25 2.07 -7.56
N LEU A 309 -4.40 1.72 -8.13
CA LEU A 309 -5.26 0.65 -7.63
C LEU A 309 -4.59 -0.74 -7.78
N GLU A 310 -3.89 -1.00 -8.88
CA GLU A 310 -3.08 -2.21 -9.13
C GLU A 310 -2.03 -2.43 -8.04
N LEU A 311 -1.23 -1.39 -7.73
CA LEU A 311 -0.19 -1.48 -6.71
C LEU A 311 -0.76 -1.70 -5.31
N TYR A 312 -1.91 -1.11 -5.01
CA TYR A 312 -2.59 -1.33 -3.74
C TYR A 312 -3.22 -2.74 -3.64
N ALA A 313 -3.77 -3.27 -4.74
CA ALA A 313 -4.21 -4.66 -4.80
C ALA A 313 -3.03 -5.63 -4.58
N LYS A 314 -1.84 -5.31 -5.12
CA LYS A 314 -0.61 -6.07 -4.83
C LYS A 314 -0.18 -5.96 -3.37
N GLU A 315 -0.30 -4.79 -2.73
CA GLU A 315 -0.07 -4.65 -1.29
C GLU A 315 -0.99 -5.62 -0.52
N LYS A 316 -2.30 -5.64 -0.82
CA LYS A 316 -3.25 -6.56 -0.17
C LYS A 316 -2.99 -8.03 -0.45
N GLU A 317 -2.57 -8.39 -1.66
CA GLU A 317 -2.12 -9.74 -1.98
C GLU A 317 -0.99 -10.18 -1.05
N LEU A 318 0.04 -9.35 -0.88
CA LEU A 318 1.18 -9.63 0.00
C LEU A 318 0.77 -9.68 1.48
N GLU A 319 -0.07 -8.74 1.93
CA GLU A 319 -0.59 -8.74 3.31
C GLU A 319 -1.32 -10.05 3.64
N ILE A 320 -2.13 -10.58 2.70
CA ILE A 320 -2.88 -11.83 2.89
C ILE A 320 -1.94 -13.04 2.88
N GLN A 321 -0.95 -13.08 1.98
CA GLN A 321 0.06 -14.13 1.93
C GLN A 321 0.86 -14.21 3.23
N LEU A 322 1.30 -13.06 3.74
CA LEU A 322 2.05 -12.99 5.00
C LEU A 322 1.15 -13.31 6.21
N GLY A 323 -0.12 -12.90 6.17
CA GLY A 323 -1.13 -13.13 7.21
C GLY A 323 -1.68 -14.57 7.30
N GLY A 324 -1.32 -15.45 6.36
CA GLY A 324 -1.76 -16.85 6.26
C GLY A 324 -1.43 -17.70 7.49
N ASP A 325 -0.28 -17.46 8.12
CA ASP A 325 0.31 -18.41 9.08
C ASP A 325 0.27 -18.00 10.57
N ASN A 326 -0.20 -16.79 10.91
CA ASN A 326 0.08 -16.19 12.24
C ASN A 326 -1.15 -15.74 13.06
N LYS A 327 -2.24 -16.53 13.07
CA LYS A 327 -3.44 -16.24 13.88
C LYS A 327 -3.50 -16.92 15.26
N ASP A 328 -2.58 -17.83 15.59
CA ASP A 328 -2.52 -18.44 16.94
C ASP A 328 -2.25 -17.39 18.05
N SER A 329 -1.74 -16.20 17.70
CA SER A 329 -1.51 -15.08 18.63
C SER A 329 -2.77 -14.24 18.96
N ILE A 330 -3.77 -14.20 18.08
CA ILE A 330 -4.95 -13.31 18.23
C ILE A 330 -6.04 -13.94 19.12
N LYS A 331 -6.18 -15.27 19.11
CA LYS A 331 -7.16 -15.98 19.97
C LYS A 331 -6.80 -15.95 21.46
N ASN A 332 -5.51 -15.91 21.81
CA ASN A 332 -5.09 -15.86 23.22
C ASN A 332 -5.34 -14.49 23.88
N ILE A 333 -5.28 -13.39 23.12
CA ILE A 333 -5.52 -12.03 23.64
C ILE A 333 -7.02 -11.79 23.93
N GLN A 334 -7.92 -12.39 23.16
CA GLN A 334 -9.37 -12.26 23.37
C GLN A 334 -9.89 -13.12 24.54
N LYS A 335 -9.25 -14.26 24.86
CA LYS A 335 -9.57 -15.06 26.06
C LYS A 335 -9.14 -14.36 27.35
N ILE A 336 -8.02 -13.64 27.36
CA ILE A 336 -7.52 -12.88 28.52
C ILE A 336 -8.41 -11.66 28.84
N LYS A 337 -9.06 -11.05 27.84
CA LYS A 337 -9.98 -9.92 28.06
C LYS A 337 -11.34 -10.31 28.68
N LYS A 338 -11.74 -11.57 28.63
CA LYS A 338 -13.03 -12.04 29.17
C LYS A 338 -12.97 -12.51 30.63
N SER A 339 -11.79 -12.70 31.23
CA SER A 339 -11.64 -13.20 32.61
C SER A 339 -11.49 -12.12 33.69
N VAL A 340 -11.40 -10.82 33.33
CA VAL A 340 -11.00 -9.75 34.29
C VAL A 340 -12.13 -8.76 34.64
N ILE A 341 -13.37 -8.92 34.14
CA ILE A 341 -14.45 -7.97 34.45
C ILE A 341 -15.59 -8.64 35.24
N LYS A 342 -15.48 -8.61 36.57
CA LYS A 342 -16.63 -8.60 37.50
C LYS A 342 -16.67 -7.21 38.15
N LYS A 343 -17.73 -6.45 37.90
CA LYS A 343 -18.02 -5.15 38.54
C LYS A 343 -18.50 -5.35 39.98
N PRO A 344 -18.26 -4.36 40.86
CA PRO A 344 -19.26 -3.93 41.82
C PRO A 344 -19.66 -2.46 41.61
N SER A 345 -20.88 -2.17 42.05
CA SER A 345 -21.63 -0.92 41.97
C SER A 345 -21.36 0.02 43.15
N ASN A 346 -21.46 1.33 42.93
CA ASN A 346 -22.42 2.24 43.60
C ASN A 346 -22.06 3.71 43.31
N ASN A 347 -23.09 4.50 43.00
CA ASN A 347 -23.09 5.97 42.91
C ASN A 347 -23.57 6.52 44.27
N PRO A 348 -23.16 7.73 44.71
CA PRO A 348 -24.04 8.88 44.44
C PRO A 348 -23.35 10.26 44.29
N SER A 349 -23.72 10.93 43.18
CA SER A 349 -24.27 12.30 43.05
C SER A 349 -23.74 13.54 43.81
N ASN A 350 -23.58 14.61 43.01
CA ASN A 350 -24.17 15.95 43.20
C ASN A 350 -23.48 17.08 43.98
N ILE A 351 -22.15 17.18 43.96
CA ILE A 351 -21.47 18.46 44.36
C ILE A 351 -20.45 18.96 43.32
N LEU A 352 -19.96 18.08 42.42
CA LEU A 352 -18.83 18.39 41.53
C LEU A 352 -19.21 19.13 40.23
N ALA A 353 -20.49 19.12 39.86
CA ALA A 353 -20.98 19.68 38.59
C ALA A 353 -20.96 21.23 38.52
N LYS A 354 -20.62 21.91 39.63
CA LYS A 354 -20.50 23.38 39.67
C LYS A 354 -19.06 23.92 39.62
N ILE A 355 -18.05 23.06 39.68
CA ILE A 355 -16.63 23.47 39.65
C ILE A 355 -15.96 23.14 38.29
N GLN A 356 -16.64 22.35 37.44
CA GLN A 356 -16.11 21.78 36.20
C GLN A 356 -16.08 22.67 34.95
N SER A 357 -16.52 23.93 34.97
CA SER A 357 -16.60 24.73 33.73
C SER A 357 -15.41 25.63 33.43
N LEU A 358 -14.40 25.74 34.31
CA LEU A 358 -13.26 26.65 34.08
C LEU A 358 -11.85 26.05 34.30
N SER A 359 -11.69 24.87 34.94
CA SER A 359 -10.38 24.20 35.10
C SER A 359 -10.13 23.04 34.11
N ASP A 360 -11.09 22.74 33.25
CA ASP A 360 -11.22 21.47 32.53
C ASP A 360 -10.30 21.31 31.29
N LYS A 361 -9.59 22.38 30.89
CA LYS A 361 -8.65 22.37 29.76
C LYS A 361 -7.19 22.20 30.19
N TYR A 362 -6.82 22.67 31.38
CA TYR A 362 -5.47 22.55 31.95
C TYR A 362 -5.31 21.29 32.82
N ILE A 363 -6.35 20.87 33.55
CA ILE A 363 -6.32 19.63 34.35
C ILE A 363 -6.31 18.38 33.46
N LYS A 364 -6.98 18.37 32.29
CA LYS A 364 -6.93 17.22 31.37
C LYS A 364 -5.55 16.95 30.77
N ILE A 365 -4.71 17.97 30.60
CA ILE A 365 -3.33 17.79 30.13
C ILE A 365 -2.45 17.30 31.29
N TYR A 366 -2.62 17.87 32.49
CA TYR A 366 -1.86 17.44 33.67
C TYR A 366 -2.24 16.02 34.13
N ASP A 367 -3.52 15.68 34.21
CA ASP A 367 -3.99 14.32 34.51
C ASP A 367 -3.65 13.34 33.39
N PHE A 368 -3.59 13.77 32.12
CA PHE A 368 -3.10 12.92 31.03
C PHE A 368 -1.60 12.65 31.17
N VAL A 369 -0.79 13.65 31.51
CA VAL A 369 0.65 13.48 31.77
C VAL A 369 0.87 12.62 33.02
N VAL A 370 0.12 12.82 34.11
CA VAL A 370 0.23 12.02 35.34
C VAL A 370 -0.29 10.60 35.12
N CYS A 371 -1.38 10.38 34.38
CA CYS A 371 -1.84 9.04 33.99
C CYS A 371 -0.86 8.36 33.03
N PHE A 372 -0.24 9.10 32.12
CA PHE A 372 0.80 8.59 31.22
C PHE A 372 2.07 8.20 31.99
N VAL A 373 2.48 9.01 32.97
CA VAL A 373 3.60 8.72 33.88
C VAL A 373 3.26 7.57 34.84
N MET A 374 2.03 7.45 35.33
CA MET A 374 1.56 6.32 36.16
C MET A 374 1.39 5.03 35.34
N VAL A 375 0.99 5.10 34.07
CA VAL A 375 0.93 3.96 33.15
C VAL A 375 2.33 3.50 32.77
N ILE A 376 3.25 4.43 32.49
CA ILE A 376 4.68 4.13 32.31
C ILE A 376 5.26 3.54 33.59
N GLY A 377 4.97 4.13 34.76
CA GLY A 377 5.43 3.64 36.07
C GLY A 377 4.88 2.25 36.42
N LYS A 378 3.61 1.97 36.13
CA LYS A 378 3.00 0.63 36.30
C LYS A 378 3.53 -0.38 35.29
N SER A 379 3.86 0.07 34.07
CA SER A 379 4.51 -0.75 33.06
C SER A 379 5.98 -1.04 33.45
N ILE A 380 6.69 -0.08 34.05
CA ILE A 380 8.04 -0.22 34.61
C ILE A 380 8.02 -1.14 35.84
N PHE A 381 7.01 -1.04 36.71
CA PHE A 381 6.88 -1.91 37.89
C PHE A 381 6.55 -3.36 37.51
N ASN A 382 5.61 -3.57 36.59
CA ASN A 382 5.33 -4.90 36.03
C ASN A 382 6.55 -5.44 35.25
N PHE A 383 7.33 -4.57 34.62
CA PHE A 383 8.59 -4.90 33.95
C PHE A 383 9.69 -5.27 34.94
N LEU A 384 9.87 -4.55 36.05
CA LEU A 384 10.80 -4.90 37.13
C LEU A 384 10.40 -6.24 37.77
N SER A 385 9.11 -6.49 37.99
CA SER A 385 8.61 -7.78 38.47
C SER A 385 8.84 -8.90 37.45
N SER A 386 8.75 -8.62 36.15
CA SER A 386 9.07 -9.57 35.08
C SER A 386 10.57 -9.81 34.96
N ILE A 387 11.41 -8.80 35.17
CA ILE A 387 12.88 -8.92 35.25
C ILE A 387 13.27 -9.79 36.43
N ILE A 388 12.67 -9.58 37.61
CA ILE A 388 12.89 -10.43 38.79
C ILE A 388 12.47 -11.87 38.51
N GLY A 389 11.36 -12.09 37.81
CA GLY A 389 10.92 -13.43 37.37
C GLY A 389 11.85 -14.07 36.33
N ILE A 390 12.40 -13.29 35.39
CA ILE A 390 13.36 -13.74 34.39
C ILE A 390 14.71 -14.05 35.03
N LEU A 391 15.21 -13.18 35.92
CA LEU A 391 16.42 -13.41 36.71
C LEU A 391 16.26 -14.67 37.57
N TYR A 392 15.14 -14.85 38.26
CA TYR A 392 14.84 -16.07 39.01
C TYR A 392 14.86 -17.33 38.12
N ASN A 393 14.28 -17.26 36.91
CA ASN A 393 14.31 -18.37 35.97
C ASN A 393 15.71 -18.62 35.38
N ILE A 394 16.53 -17.58 35.18
CA ILE A 394 17.93 -17.70 34.75
C ILE A 394 18.76 -18.30 35.88
N THR A 395 18.62 -17.86 37.14
CA THR A 395 19.28 -18.46 38.30
C THR A 395 18.86 -19.93 38.45
N LYS A 396 17.58 -20.26 38.25
CA LYS A 396 17.08 -21.63 38.26
C LYS A 396 17.62 -22.47 37.09
N ALA A 397 17.81 -21.88 35.91
CA ALA A 397 18.43 -22.53 34.77
C ALA A 397 19.92 -22.78 35.00
N ILE A 398 20.64 -21.81 35.57
CA ILE A 398 22.04 -21.95 35.97
C ILE A 398 22.20 -23.04 37.04
N CYS A 399 21.32 -23.08 38.06
CA CYS A 399 21.32 -24.16 39.05
C CYS A 399 21.07 -25.54 38.40
N LYS A 400 20.17 -25.65 37.42
CA LYS A 400 19.96 -26.88 36.65
C LYS A 400 21.16 -27.26 35.78
N ILE A 401 21.82 -26.29 35.16
CA ILE A 401 23.03 -26.51 34.36
C ILE A 401 24.17 -26.98 35.27
N ILE A 402 24.33 -26.40 36.46
CA ILE A 402 25.29 -26.86 37.47
C ILE A 402 24.95 -28.29 37.93
N GLN A 403 23.67 -28.60 38.12
CA GLN A 403 23.20 -29.97 38.45
C GLN A 403 23.50 -30.98 37.34
N ILE A 404 23.34 -30.57 36.07
CA ILE A 404 23.67 -31.38 34.89
C ILE A 404 25.19 -31.56 34.77
N ILE A 405 25.98 -30.50 34.96
CA ILE A 405 27.45 -30.57 34.96
C ILE A 405 27.95 -31.49 36.09
N LEU A 406 27.35 -31.40 37.29
CA LEU A 406 27.65 -32.27 38.42
C LEU A 406 27.26 -33.73 38.14
N SER A 407 26.17 -33.96 37.41
CA SER A 407 25.75 -35.28 36.92
C SER A 407 26.60 -35.80 35.75
N CYS A 408 27.20 -34.92 34.95
CA CYS A 408 28.10 -35.23 33.83
C CYS A 408 29.50 -35.65 34.29
N MET A 409 29.95 -35.23 35.47
CA MET A 409 31.22 -35.67 36.07
C MET A 409 31.25 -37.17 36.40
N LEU A 410 30.11 -37.88 36.37
CA LEU A 410 29.98 -39.28 36.80
C LEU A 410 29.92 -40.32 35.66
N HIS A 411 29.78 -39.94 34.38
CA HIS A 411 29.69 -40.94 33.30
C HIS A 411 30.24 -40.41 31.95
N ILE A 412 31.46 -40.83 31.60
CA ILE A 412 32.22 -40.29 30.45
C ILE A 412 31.99 -41.05 29.13
N THR A 413 31.22 -42.14 29.08
CA THR A 413 31.14 -43.00 27.87
C THR A 413 29.87 -42.87 27.00
N SER A 414 28.86 -42.06 27.37
CA SER A 414 27.59 -41.95 26.63
C SER A 414 27.38 -40.63 25.84
N ILE A 415 28.34 -39.70 25.91
CA ILE A 415 28.19 -38.29 25.47
C ILE A 415 28.00 -38.13 23.95
N SER A 416 28.66 -38.96 23.11
CA SER A 416 28.58 -38.80 21.64
C SER A 416 27.20 -39.13 21.07
N ARG A 417 26.46 -40.07 21.67
CA ARG A 417 25.08 -40.42 21.25
C ARG A 417 24.06 -39.37 21.71
N ILE A 418 24.22 -38.82 22.91
CA ILE A 418 23.33 -37.80 23.47
C ILE A 418 23.47 -36.48 22.69
N LEU A 419 24.70 -36.05 22.40
CA LEU A 419 24.96 -34.85 21.57
C LEU A 419 24.37 -34.98 20.16
N LYS A 420 24.47 -36.17 19.54
CA LYS A 420 23.90 -36.42 18.21
C LYS A 420 22.36 -36.37 18.23
N PHE A 421 21.74 -36.86 19.30
CA PHE A 421 20.28 -36.85 19.48
C PHE A 421 19.75 -35.45 19.82
N GLU A 422 20.43 -34.70 20.69
CA GLU A 422 20.16 -33.28 20.98
C GLU A 422 20.34 -32.41 19.72
N TYR A 423 21.41 -32.63 18.94
CA TYR A 423 21.64 -31.96 17.66
C TYR A 423 20.54 -32.26 16.64
N LEU A 424 20.11 -33.52 16.49
CA LEU A 424 19.00 -33.89 15.60
C LEU A 424 17.66 -33.30 16.07
N LYS A 425 17.43 -33.23 17.38
CA LYS A 425 16.23 -32.62 17.96
C LYS A 425 16.24 -31.09 17.77
N PHE A 426 17.39 -30.46 17.94
CA PHE A 426 17.63 -29.04 17.66
C PHE A 426 17.52 -28.72 16.17
N TYR A 427 18.14 -29.52 15.30
CA TYR A 427 18.03 -29.40 13.84
C TYR A 427 16.59 -29.59 13.36
N ARG A 428 15.85 -30.57 13.89
CA ARG A 428 14.42 -30.74 13.59
C ARG A 428 13.61 -29.53 14.09
N LYS A 429 13.95 -28.97 15.25
CA LYS A 429 13.31 -27.77 15.82
C LYS A 429 13.60 -26.51 15.00
N ILE A 430 14.85 -26.31 14.56
CA ILE A 430 15.27 -25.23 13.65
C ILE A 430 14.66 -25.42 12.26
N SER A 431 14.68 -26.63 11.71
CA SER A 431 14.06 -26.97 10.42
C SER A 431 12.54 -26.74 10.45
N SER A 432 11.87 -27.06 11.56
CA SER A 432 10.46 -26.73 11.76
C SER A 432 10.20 -25.24 11.94
N LEU A 433 11.13 -24.50 12.58
CA LEU A 433 11.08 -23.04 12.67
C LEU A 433 11.25 -22.39 11.29
N GLY A 434 12.18 -22.91 10.47
CA GLY A 434 12.45 -22.47 9.09
C GLY A 434 11.24 -22.61 8.17
N LYS A 435 10.43 -23.66 8.35
CA LYS A 435 9.15 -23.85 7.64
C LYS A 435 8.06 -22.84 8.04
N THR A 436 8.23 -22.17 9.18
CA THR A 436 7.35 -21.09 9.68
C THR A 436 8.00 -19.69 9.59
N MET A 437 9.18 -19.59 8.96
CA MET A 437 9.85 -18.30 8.83
C MET A 437 9.10 -17.42 7.84
N LEU A 438 8.84 -16.18 8.26
CA LEU A 438 8.32 -15.13 7.40
C LEU A 438 9.18 -15.04 6.14
N ASP A 439 8.55 -15.06 4.97
CA ASP A 439 9.25 -14.75 3.74
C ASP A 439 9.66 -13.27 3.78
N PHE A 440 10.92 -13.02 4.15
CA PHE A 440 11.46 -11.68 4.31
C PHE A 440 11.39 -10.89 3.01
N THR A 441 11.47 -11.56 1.86
CA THR A 441 11.35 -10.90 0.55
C THR A 441 9.94 -10.32 0.39
N LEU A 442 8.90 -11.15 0.60
CA LEU A 442 7.51 -10.70 0.55
C LEU A 442 7.22 -9.60 1.59
N TRP A 443 7.83 -9.69 2.77
CA TRP A 443 7.71 -8.65 3.79
C TRP A 443 8.34 -7.33 3.36
N PHE A 444 9.57 -7.34 2.82
CA PHE A 444 10.23 -6.13 2.31
C PHE A 444 9.45 -5.52 1.16
N ASP A 445 8.95 -6.32 0.23
CA ASP A 445 8.11 -5.85 -0.88
C ASP A 445 6.83 -5.17 -0.37
N CYS A 446 6.18 -5.76 0.63
CA CYS A 446 4.97 -5.20 1.25
C CYS A 446 5.26 -3.86 1.96
N VAL A 447 6.32 -3.81 2.77
CA VAL A 447 6.77 -2.59 3.46
C VAL A 447 7.13 -1.51 2.45
N LEU A 448 7.83 -1.86 1.37
CA LEU A 448 8.21 -0.93 0.32
C LEU A 448 6.98 -0.32 -0.36
N LEU A 449 5.99 -1.13 -0.74
CA LEU A 449 4.73 -0.64 -1.31
C LEU A 449 3.99 0.28 -0.33
N GLN A 450 3.95 -0.07 0.96
CA GLN A 450 3.33 0.74 1.99
C GLN A 450 4.03 2.10 2.16
N VAL A 451 5.37 2.12 2.18
CA VAL A 451 6.16 3.36 2.20
C VAL A 451 5.82 4.20 0.97
N TYR A 452 5.80 3.62 -0.23
CA TYR A 452 5.44 4.38 -1.44
C TYR A 452 4.01 4.90 -1.43
N ARG A 453 3.02 4.16 -0.94
CA ARG A 453 1.64 4.68 -0.76
C ARG A 453 1.65 5.91 0.15
N ASN A 454 2.39 5.79 1.25
CA ASN A 454 2.41 6.78 2.30
C ASN A 454 3.18 8.05 1.94
N THR A 455 4.31 7.95 1.24
CA THR A 455 5.15 9.11 0.88
C THR A 455 4.84 9.67 -0.51
N SER A 456 4.32 8.84 -1.43
CA SER A 456 4.20 9.20 -2.85
C SER A 456 2.84 8.88 -3.48
N ASN A 457 1.93 8.23 -2.74
CA ASN A 457 0.70 7.66 -3.29
C ASN A 457 0.99 6.72 -4.47
N HIS A 458 2.01 5.85 -4.32
CA HIS A 458 2.54 4.99 -5.39
C HIS A 458 3.08 5.76 -6.62
N HIS A 459 3.85 6.83 -6.37
CA HIS A 459 4.45 7.70 -7.37
C HIS A 459 3.45 8.46 -8.27
N THR A 460 2.25 8.73 -7.77
CA THR A 460 1.23 9.53 -8.50
C THR A 460 1.14 10.96 -7.98
N ASN A 461 1.46 11.21 -6.70
CA ASN A 461 1.26 12.52 -6.09
C ASN A 461 2.58 13.29 -5.91
N PHE A 462 2.87 14.17 -6.86
CA PHE A 462 4.08 15.02 -6.85
C PHE A 462 4.24 15.82 -5.55
N LEU A 463 3.18 16.51 -5.10
CA LEU A 463 3.23 17.34 -3.90
C LEU A 463 3.52 16.52 -2.65
N LYS A 464 2.99 15.30 -2.55
CA LYS A 464 3.26 14.40 -1.43
C LYS A 464 4.73 14.01 -1.38
N ILE A 465 5.31 13.66 -2.54
CA ILE A 465 6.73 13.34 -2.68
C ILE A 465 7.57 14.54 -2.31
N LEU A 466 7.29 15.72 -2.89
CA LEU A 466 8.03 16.95 -2.63
C LEU A 466 8.04 17.31 -1.13
N ASN A 467 6.89 17.27 -0.48
CA ASN A 467 6.78 17.55 0.95
C ASN A 467 7.59 16.56 1.80
N PHE A 468 7.58 15.28 1.43
CA PHE A 468 8.40 14.27 2.12
C PHE A 468 9.90 14.50 1.89
N THR A 469 10.31 14.80 0.65
CA THR A 469 11.69 15.15 0.30
C THR A 469 12.20 16.34 1.12
N ILE A 470 11.42 17.42 1.18
CA ILE A 470 11.77 18.62 1.94
C ILE A 470 11.90 18.32 3.43
N LEU A 471 11.01 17.48 3.98
CA LEU A 471 11.11 17.03 5.36
C LEU A 471 12.42 16.26 5.61
N MET A 472 12.83 15.37 4.70
CA MET A 472 14.08 14.61 4.84
C MET A 472 15.33 15.51 4.75
N ILE A 473 15.36 16.46 3.82
CA ILE A 473 16.44 17.46 3.70
C ILE A 473 16.55 18.28 5.00
N SER A 474 15.41 18.77 5.49
CA SER A 474 15.33 19.60 6.69
C SER A 474 15.78 18.83 7.94
N LEU A 475 15.36 17.57 8.06
CA LEU A 475 15.73 16.69 9.15
C LEU A 475 17.24 16.41 9.15
N TYR A 476 17.82 16.12 7.98
CA TYR A 476 19.24 15.88 7.84
C TYR A 476 20.06 17.10 8.27
N ALA A 477 19.69 18.29 7.79
CA ALA A 477 20.34 19.54 8.16
C ALA A 477 20.22 19.84 9.66
N PHE A 478 19.02 19.70 10.23
CA PHE A 478 18.78 19.91 11.65
C PHE A 478 19.61 18.97 12.52
N MET A 479 19.61 17.67 12.20
CA MET A 479 20.34 16.66 12.96
C MET A 479 21.85 16.84 12.83
N GLY A 480 22.35 17.20 11.63
CA GLY A 480 23.76 17.56 11.45
C GLY A 480 24.18 18.77 12.29
N PHE A 481 23.35 19.81 12.34
CA PHE A 481 23.58 20.96 13.22
C PHE A 481 23.61 20.56 14.71
N VAL A 482 22.62 19.76 15.16
CA VAL A 482 22.58 19.25 16.55
C VAL A 482 23.86 18.48 16.86
N PHE A 483 24.26 17.52 16.01
CA PHE A 483 25.48 16.74 16.22
C PHE A 483 26.72 17.62 16.28
N SER A 484 26.86 18.62 15.40
CA SER A 484 28.01 19.53 15.42
C SER A 484 28.19 20.29 16.74
N LYS A 485 27.08 20.59 17.44
CA LYS A 485 27.09 21.28 18.74
C LYS A 485 27.20 20.32 19.92
N THR A 486 26.62 19.13 19.83
CA THR A 486 26.55 18.19 20.96
C THR A 486 27.70 17.19 21.00
N ILE A 487 28.52 17.07 19.95
CA ILE A 487 29.56 16.03 19.89
C ILE A 487 30.55 16.10 21.05
N ASN A 488 30.89 17.31 21.52
CA ASN A 488 31.76 17.52 22.68
C ASN A 488 31.14 17.02 23.97
N PHE A 489 29.84 17.22 24.13
CA PHE A 489 29.09 16.68 25.26
C PHE A 489 29.01 15.16 25.17
N ILE A 490 28.76 14.59 24.00
CA ILE A 490 28.69 13.14 23.79
C ILE A 490 30.04 12.47 24.08
N SER A 491 31.15 13.05 23.58
CA SER A 491 32.51 12.55 23.82
C SER A 491 32.95 12.61 25.28
N SER A 492 32.25 13.33 26.15
CA SER A 492 32.53 13.36 27.59
C SER A 492 32.02 12.12 28.34
N PHE A 493 31.08 11.37 27.75
CA PHE A 493 30.55 10.16 28.36
C PHE A 493 31.47 8.96 28.14
N ASN A 494 31.58 8.11 29.15
CA ASN A 494 32.28 6.85 29.02
C ASN A 494 31.54 5.93 28.01
N SER A 495 32.29 5.12 27.27
CA SER A 495 31.79 4.20 26.23
C SER A 495 30.64 3.31 26.73
N VAL A 496 30.73 2.83 27.99
CA VAL A 496 29.68 2.01 28.63
C VAL A 496 28.35 2.77 28.76
N SER A 497 28.38 4.07 29.05
CA SER A 497 27.16 4.89 29.19
C SER A 497 26.47 5.10 27.84
N ILE A 498 27.26 5.31 26.79
CA ILE A 498 26.76 5.45 25.41
C ILE A 498 26.16 4.14 24.91
N ILE A 499 26.77 3.00 25.27
CA ILE A 499 26.23 1.67 24.98
C ILE A 499 24.85 1.49 25.63
N ILE A 500 24.70 1.83 26.91
CA ILE A 500 23.42 1.74 27.63
C ILE A 500 22.36 2.64 26.97
N ALA A 501 22.72 3.87 26.60
CA ALA A 501 21.81 4.79 25.92
C ALA A 501 21.35 4.26 24.55
N ASN A 502 22.24 3.62 23.77
CA ASN A 502 21.89 2.97 22.51
C ASN A 502 20.84 1.86 22.70
N TYR A 503 20.94 1.07 23.77
CA TYR A 503 19.91 0.06 24.07
C TYR A 503 18.55 0.69 24.35
N PHE A 504 18.50 1.80 25.09
CA PHE A 504 17.25 2.51 25.34
C PHE A 504 16.64 3.06 24.05
N ILE A 505 17.46 3.62 23.15
CA ILE A 505 16.99 4.11 21.85
C ILE A 505 16.46 2.96 20.98
N LEU A 506 17.22 1.86 20.86
CA LEU A 506 16.81 0.69 20.10
C LEU A 506 15.51 0.08 20.67
N PHE A 507 15.40 0.01 21.99
CA PHE A 507 14.17 -0.45 22.66
C PHE A 507 12.99 0.50 22.40
N ALA A 508 13.21 1.82 22.46
CA ALA A 508 12.18 2.80 22.12
C ALA A 508 11.71 2.66 20.66
N LEU A 509 12.63 2.39 19.72
CA LEU A 509 12.30 2.12 18.32
C LEU A 509 11.43 0.89 18.15
N ILE A 510 11.79 -0.20 18.83
CA ILE A 510 10.99 -1.43 18.87
C ILE A 510 9.59 -1.12 19.42
N MET A 511 9.49 -0.38 20.53
CA MET A 511 8.21 0.00 21.16
C MET A 511 7.33 0.89 20.28
N VAL A 512 7.91 1.85 19.56
CA VAL A 512 7.20 2.67 18.57
C VAL A 512 6.64 1.78 17.47
N PHE A 513 7.42 0.83 16.97
CA PHE A 513 6.98 -0.15 15.97
C PHE A 513 5.82 -1.03 16.47
N PHE A 514 5.82 -1.40 17.76
CA PHE A 514 4.72 -2.16 18.39
C PHE A 514 3.43 -1.34 18.55
N ASN A 515 3.53 -0.04 18.80
CA ASN A 515 2.39 0.84 19.09
C ASN A 515 1.70 1.41 17.84
N VAL A 516 2.35 1.40 16.66
CA VAL A 516 1.71 1.77 15.39
C VAL A 516 0.67 0.70 15.03
N LYS A 517 -0.57 0.98 15.39
CA LYS A 517 -1.70 0.05 15.33
C LYS A 517 -2.26 -0.07 13.90
N ARG A 518 -1.77 -1.03 13.11
CA ARG A 518 -2.56 -1.93 12.23
C ARG A 518 -1.61 -2.85 11.46
N GLN A 519 -1.79 -4.16 11.65
CA GLN A 519 -1.34 -5.26 10.76
C GLN A 519 0.00 -5.05 10.02
N LEU A 520 1.12 -5.55 10.54
CA LEU A 520 1.88 -6.63 9.90
C LEU A 520 3.10 -7.05 10.76
N HIS A 521 3.20 -8.37 10.97
CA HIS A 521 4.34 -9.18 11.45
C HIS A 521 5.29 -8.55 12.47
N GLN A 522 4.79 -8.47 13.70
CA GLN A 522 5.56 -8.20 14.92
C GLN A 522 6.80 -9.11 15.03
N GLN A 523 6.77 -10.36 14.57
CA GLN A 523 7.89 -11.30 14.75
C GLN A 523 9.09 -11.06 13.84
N GLY A 524 8.89 -10.64 12.58
CA GLY A 524 9.98 -10.35 11.63
C GLY A 524 10.71 -9.05 11.96
N SER A 525 9.96 -8.03 12.38
CA SER A 525 10.53 -6.77 12.87
C SER A 525 11.31 -6.98 14.18
N ILE A 526 10.78 -7.74 15.14
CA ILE A 526 11.52 -8.11 16.36
C ILE A 526 12.83 -8.84 16.02
N LEU A 527 12.81 -9.78 15.07
CA LEU A 527 14.02 -10.51 14.67
C LEU A 527 15.02 -9.58 13.98
N PHE A 528 14.58 -8.71 13.07
CA PHE A 528 15.44 -7.74 12.40
C PHE A 528 16.07 -6.75 13.39
N PHE A 529 15.28 -6.15 14.28
CA PHE A 529 15.79 -5.26 15.32
C PHE A 529 16.64 -5.99 16.36
N GLY A 530 16.37 -7.28 16.62
CA GLY A 530 17.18 -8.14 17.48
C GLY A 530 18.54 -8.45 16.87
N ILE A 531 18.60 -8.83 15.59
CA ILE A 531 19.84 -9.07 14.84
C ILE A 531 20.62 -7.77 14.68
N PHE A 532 19.95 -6.66 14.37
CA PHE A 532 20.55 -5.33 14.29
C PHE A 532 21.09 -4.87 15.65
N GLY A 533 20.36 -5.14 16.73
CA GLY A 533 20.83 -4.94 18.10
C GLY A 533 22.08 -5.76 18.41
N ILE A 534 22.11 -7.05 18.07
CA ILE A 534 23.28 -7.92 18.24
C ILE A 534 24.46 -7.45 17.38
N PHE A 535 24.21 -6.95 16.17
CA PHE A 535 25.24 -6.38 15.30
C PHE A 535 25.85 -5.10 15.89
N ILE A 536 25.01 -4.21 16.46
CA ILE A 536 25.49 -3.03 17.22
C ILE A 536 26.34 -3.48 18.40
N ILE A 537 25.92 -4.50 19.15
CA ILE A 537 26.71 -5.07 20.27
C ILE A 537 28.07 -5.56 19.79
N LEU A 538 28.12 -6.29 18.67
CA LEU A 538 29.35 -6.84 18.10
C LEU A 538 30.30 -5.72 17.65
N MET A 539 29.77 -4.66 17.04
CA MET A 539 30.53 -3.47 16.62
C MET A 539 31.05 -2.66 17.82
N MET A 540 30.27 -2.54 18.90
CA MET A 540 30.65 -1.79 20.11
C MET A 540 31.63 -2.55 21.01
N LEU A 541 31.63 -3.89 20.99
CA LEU A 541 32.52 -4.72 21.80
C LEU A 541 33.92 -4.87 21.18
N LEU A 542 34.08 -4.63 19.86
CA LEU A 542 35.34 -4.86 19.13
C LEU A 542 36.10 -3.59 18.64
N LEU A 543 35.48 -2.40 18.53
CA LEU A 543 36.09 -1.23 17.84
C LEU A 543 36.09 0.05 18.69
N SER A 544 37.23 0.36 19.31
CA SER A 544 37.43 1.47 20.26
C SER A 544 37.76 2.84 19.63
N PRO A 545 37.20 3.19 18.45
CA PRO A 545 36.73 4.57 18.26
C PRO A 545 35.38 4.74 17.53
N VAL A 546 34.67 3.66 17.16
CA VAL A 546 33.51 3.72 16.24
C VAL A 546 32.15 3.92 16.96
N TYR A 547 32.14 3.97 18.29
CA TYR A 547 30.90 3.98 19.07
C TYR A 547 30.10 5.29 19.04
N ILE A 548 30.77 6.44 18.97
CA ILE A 548 30.09 7.75 18.92
C ILE A 548 29.36 7.95 17.57
N PRO A 549 30.01 7.74 16.40
CA PRO A 549 29.31 7.82 15.12
C PRO A 549 28.13 6.84 15.02
N THR A 550 28.28 5.64 15.59
CA THR A 550 27.19 4.63 15.63
C THR A 550 26.01 5.11 16.47
N PHE A 551 26.27 5.71 17.64
CA PHE A 551 25.23 6.31 18.49
C PHE A 551 24.48 7.44 17.77
N CYS A 552 25.21 8.36 17.13
CA CYS A 552 24.62 9.45 16.34
C CYS A 552 23.79 8.91 15.16
N PHE A 553 24.29 7.88 14.46
CA PHE A 553 23.54 7.21 13.40
C PHE A 553 22.20 6.63 13.89
N LEU A 554 22.19 5.98 15.06
CA LEU A 554 20.96 5.41 15.64
C LEU A 554 19.95 6.49 16.04
N ILE A 555 20.41 7.59 16.63
CA ILE A 555 19.55 8.74 16.91
C ILE A 555 18.98 9.30 15.62
N TYR A 556 19.80 9.44 14.57
CA TYR A 556 19.36 9.96 13.28
C TYR A 556 18.31 9.02 12.65
N PHE A 557 18.58 7.72 12.59
CA PHE A 557 17.62 6.72 12.12
C PHE A 557 16.31 6.81 12.91
N ALA A 558 16.38 6.93 14.24
CA ALA A 558 15.21 7.07 15.07
C ALA A 558 14.41 8.34 14.79
N SER A 559 15.10 9.45 14.55
CA SER A 559 14.47 10.70 14.15
C SER A 559 13.72 10.55 12.83
N ILE A 560 14.29 9.86 11.82
CA ILE A 560 13.61 9.62 10.53
C ILE A 560 12.32 8.85 10.74
N LEU A 561 12.35 7.76 11.53
CA LEU A 561 11.17 6.96 11.85
C LEU A 561 10.09 7.80 12.55
N PHE A 562 10.50 8.61 13.53
CA PHE A 562 9.59 9.51 14.24
C PHE A 562 8.95 10.52 13.28
N PHE A 563 9.75 11.23 12.48
CA PHE A 563 9.26 12.22 11.53
C PHE A 563 8.44 11.61 10.39
N TYR A 564 8.74 10.37 9.98
CA TYR A 564 7.88 9.61 9.07
C TYR A 564 6.50 9.39 9.69
N LEU A 565 6.40 8.95 10.95
CA LEU A 565 5.11 8.79 11.62
C LEU A 565 4.35 10.11 11.78
N LEU A 566 5.07 11.19 12.08
CA LEU A 566 4.51 12.54 12.10
C LEU A 566 3.96 12.95 10.72
N PHE A 567 4.64 12.58 9.64
CA PHE A 567 4.19 12.82 8.27
C PHE A 567 2.90 12.06 7.92
N LEU A 568 2.67 10.88 8.53
CA LEU A 568 1.45 10.09 8.35
C LEU A 568 0.26 10.58 9.20
N CYS A 569 0.46 11.55 10.09
CA CYS A 569 -0.58 12.02 10.97
C CYS A 569 -1.76 12.61 10.15
N GLU A 570 -2.99 12.20 10.46
CA GLU A 570 -4.19 12.70 9.77
C GLU A 570 -4.66 14.07 10.30
N ILE A 571 -4.08 14.55 11.41
CA ILE A 571 -4.46 15.82 12.03
C ILE A 571 -3.95 16.99 11.17
N LYS A 572 -4.86 17.61 10.41
CA LYS A 572 -4.55 18.68 9.44
C LYS A 572 -3.67 19.81 10.01
N LEU A 573 -3.95 20.29 11.22
CA LEU A 573 -3.18 21.35 11.87
C LEU A 573 -1.72 20.93 12.11
N PHE A 574 -1.50 19.71 12.58
CA PHE A 574 -0.17 19.19 12.85
C PHE A 574 0.63 19.02 11.56
N VAL A 575 0.01 18.47 10.51
CA VAL A 575 0.62 18.35 9.18
C VAL A 575 1.00 19.72 8.62
N PHE A 576 0.16 20.73 8.81
CA PHE A 576 0.45 22.10 8.40
C PHE A 576 1.66 22.66 9.13
N ILE A 577 1.73 22.55 10.47
CA ILE A 577 2.86 23.02 11.28
C ILE A 577 4.15 22.30 10.88
N LEU A 578 4.12 20.98 10.73
CA LEU A 578 5.28 20.18 10.33
C LEU A 578 5.84 20.64 8.99
N ARG A 579 4.96 20.88 8.00
CA ARG A 579 5.36 21.42 6.70
C ARG A 579 5.93 22.82 6.85
N LEU A 580 5.25 23.72 7.56
CA LEU A 580 5.74 25.10 7.76
C LEU A 580 7.16 25.12 8.32
N VAL A 581 7.42 24.32 9.36
CA VAL A 581 8.76 24.19 9.97
C VAL A 581 9.76 23.61 8.98
N ALA A 582 9.41 22.55 8.24
CA ALA A 582 10.30 21.95 7.25
C ALA A 582 10.65 22.94 6.11
N TYR A 583 9.68 23.67 5.57
CA TYR A 583 9.96 24.68 4.54
C TYR A 583 10.80 25.85 5.09
N GLY A 584 10.57 26.26 6.35
CA GLY A 584 11.42 27.25 7.03
C GLY A 584 12.87 26.76 7.16
N CYS A 585 13.07 25.52 7.60
CA CYS A 585 14.40 24.89 7.66
C CYS A 585 15.06 24.80 6.29
N LEU A 586 14.30 24.46 5.24
CA LEU A 586 14.82 24.42 3.87
C LEU A 586 15.35 25.77 3.40
N ILE A 587 14.64 26.87 3.70
CA ILE A 587 15.11 28.23 3.37
C ILE A 587 16.45 28.52 4.07
N VAL A 588 16.57 28.17 5.36
CA VAL A 588 17.82 28.31 6.11
C VAL A 588 18.95 27.49 5.46
N VAL A 589 18.66 26.26 5.03
CA VAL A 589 19.64 25.40 4.34
C VAL A 589 20.10 26.02 3.03
N ILE A 590 19.19 26.55 2.21
CA ILE A 590 19.53 27.19 0.92
C ILE A 590 20.44 28.40 1.13
N ILE A 591 20.19 29.20 2.17
CA ILE A 591 20.97 30.43 2.45
C ILE A 591 22.33 30.09 3.05
N LEU A 592 22.39 29.20 4.05
CA LEU A 592 23.61 28.97 4.84
C LEU A 592 24.51 27.87 4.27
N LYS A 593 23.93 26.74 3.84
CA LYS A 593 24.66 25.52 3.45
C LYS A 593 23.92 24.74 2.35
N PRO A 594 23.82 25.28 1.12
CA PRO A 594 23.06 24.63 0.02
C PRO A 594 23.62 23.25 -0.37
N GLN A 595 24.89 22.97 -0.05
CA GLN A 595 25.53 21.67 -0.25
C GLN A 595 24.77 20.50 0.41
N LEU A 596 24.02 20.74 1.49
CA LEU A 596 23.24 19.70 2.19
C LEU A 596 22.07 19.15 1.37
N ILE A 597 21.64 19.85 0.31
CA ILE A 597 20.60 19.37 -0.61
C ILE A 597 21.14 18.26 -1.50
N ASN A 598 22.45 18.25 -1.79
CA ASN A 598 23.07 17.20 -2.58
C ASN A 598 23.16 15.90 -1.76
N PRO A 599 22.57 14.77 -2.24
CA PRO A 599 22.58 13.51 -1.50
C PRO A 599 23.98 13.02 -1.17
N PHE A 600 24.99 13.38 -1.96
CA PHE A 600 26.34 12.81 -1.87
C PHE A 600 27.36 13.72 -1.19
N ALA A 601 27.00 14.97 -0.87
CA ALA A 601 27.96 15.94 -0.33
C ALA A 601 28.62 15.46 0.97
N GLY A 602 27.86 14.82 1.87
CA GLY A 602 28.43 14.31 3.11
C GLY A 602 29.15 12.96 3.01
N ILE A 603 29.05 12.27 1.87
CA ILE A 603 29.86 11.06 1.60
C ILE A 603 31.24 11.47 1.06
N PHE A 604 31.29 12.40 0.11
CA PHE A 604 32.52 12.76 -0.61
C PHE A 604 33.20 14.05 -0.12
N SER A 605 32.55 14.85 0.71
CA SER A 605 33.05 16.16 1.16
C SER A 605 32.63 16.48 2.60
N SER A 606 32.65 15.46 3.47
CA SER A 606 32.27 15.57 4.88
C SER A 606 33.11 16.58 5.66
N ASP A 607 34.39 16.71 5.32
CA ASP A 607 35.36 17.67 5.86
C ASP A 607 34.96 19.14 5.59
N LYS A 608 34.22 19.39 4.50
CA LYS A 608 33.85 20.74 4.05
C LYS A 608 32.46 21.20 4.52
N LEU A 609 31.64 20.28 5.03
CA LEU A 609 30.26 20.60 5.41
C LEU A 609 30.19 21.48 6.67
N TYR A 610 31.09 21.25 7.62
CA TYR A 610 31.17 21.98 8.89
C TYR A 610 32.56 22.58 9.09
N GLU A 611 32.64 23.63 9.88
CA GLU A 611 33.89 24.32 10.19
C GLU A 611 34.78 23.45 11.11
N SER A 612 36.04 23.26 10.71
CA SER A 612 37.02 22.50 11.50
C SER A 612 37.33 23.22 12.80
N GLN A 613 37.13 22.53 13.93
CA GLN A 613 37.52 23.06 15.23
C GLN A 613 39.04 23.06 15.39
N PHE A 614 39.74 22.14 14.73
CA PHE A 614 41.20 22.14 14.68
C PHE A 614 41.74 23.38 13.98
N GLU A 615 41.25 23.71 12.78
CA GLU A 615 41.69 24.91 12.05
C GLU A 615 41.41 26.19 12.83
N LYS A 616 40.26 26.27 13.51
CA LYS A 616 39.94 27.39 14.38
C LYS A 616 40.91 27.51 15.56
N SER A 617 41.15 26.40 16.26
CA SER A 617 42.08 26.37 17.40
C SER A 617 43.53 26.63 16.99
N LEU A 618 43.91 26.19 15.79
CA LEU A 618 45.21 26.49 15.17
C LEU A 618 45.35 27.98 14.84
N ASN A 619 44.28 28.63 14.42
CA ASN A 619 44.26 30.06 14.14
C ASN A 619 44.31 30.93 15.40
N ASP A 620 43.86 30.40 16.54
CA ASP A 620 43.92 31.07 17.85
C ASP A 620 45.32 30.98 18.52
N LEU A 621 46.26 30.24 17.94
CA LEU A 621 47.65 30.18 18.39
C LEU A 621 48.45 31.42 17.96
N ASN A 622 49.47 31.76 18.76
CA ASN A 622 50.43 32.79 18.39
C ASN A 622 51.35 32.31 17.25
N THR A 623 51.88 33.26 16.48
CA THR A 623 52.71 33.02 15.29
C THR A 623 53.90 32.10 15.57
N SER A 624 54.58 32.29 16.71
CA SER A 624 55.72 31.47 17.13
C SER A 624 55.34 30.03 17.46
N ALA A 625 54.19 29.77 18.11
CA ALA A 625 53.74 28.40 18.36
C ALA A 625 53.37 27.66 17.09
N ILE A 626 52.81 28.35 16.08
CA ILE A 626 52.47 27.75 14.79
C ILE A 626 53.76 27.33 14.06
N ILE A 627 54.78 28.19 14.01
CA ILE A 627 56.07 27.85 13.39
C ILE A 627 56.76 26.71 14.13
N ASN A 628 56.80 26.74 15.46
CA ASN A 628 57.41 25.66 16.26
C ASN A 628 56.64 24.33 16.09
N LEU A 629 55.32 24.37 15.97
CA LEU A 629 54.53 23.15 15.72
C LEU A 629 54.82 22.57 14.33
N ALA A 630 54.99 23.43 13.31
CA ALA A 630 55.39 23.01 11.98
C ALA A 630 56.81 22.43 11.96
N SER A 631 57.77 23.05 12.67
CA SER A 631 59.15 22.56 12.75
C SER A 631 59.24 21.21 13.47
N ILE A 632 58.47 21.02 14.55
CA ILE A 632 58.36 19.74 15.26
C ILE A 632 57.81 18.64 14.33
N LEU A 633 56.83 18.95 13.48
CA LEU A 633 56.30 18.00 12.48
C LEU A 633 57.34 17.64 11.40
N GLN A 634 58.27 18.55 11.09
CA GLN A 634 59.32 18.35 10.10
C GLN A 634 60.63 17.77 10.70
N ASN A 635 60.67 17.51 12.01
CA ASN A 635 61.89 17.16 12.75
C ASN A 635 63.02 18.21 12.64
N ASP A 636 62.65 19.49 12.50
CA ASP A 636 63.58 20.61 12.56
C ASP A 636 63.57 21.20 13.98
N PHE A 637 64.72 21.12 14.66
CA PHE A 637 64.87 21.47 16.08
C PHE A 637 65.32 22.93 16.31
N ASN A 638 65.34 23.76 15.26
CA ASN A 638 65.53 25.21 15.41
C ASN A 638 64.25 25.86 15.95
N LEU A 639 64.00 25.73 17.25
CA LEU A 639 62.79 26.26 17.90
C LEU A 639 62.89 27.79 18.08
N HIS A 640 61.90 28.51 17.55
CA HIS A 640 61.77 29.95 17.65
C HIS A 640 61.09 30.35 18.97
N LEU A 641 61.88 30.74 19.97
CA LEU A 641 61.39 31.07 21.31
C LEU A 641 60.88 32.52 21.47
N LYS A 642 61.10 33.43 20.50
CA LYS A 642 60.59 34.81 20.49
C LYS A 642 60.33 35.36 19.08
N ASP A 643 59.39 36.31 19.00
CA ASP A 643 58.90 36.99 17.80
C ASP A 643 60.00 37.35 16.79
N GLN A 644 60.18 36.49 15.80
CA GLN A 644 60.84 36.86 14.55
C GLN A 644 59.80 37.49 13.63
N ASN A 645 60.25 38.38 12.74
CA ASN A 645 59.43 38.94 11.66
C ASN A 645 59.09 37.84 10.64
N ILE A 646 58.20 36.93 11.01
CA ILE A 646 57.69 35.85 10.17
C ILE A 646 56.74 36.48 9.15
N SER A 647 56.99 36.25 7.86
CA SER A 647 56.12 36.77 6.82
C SER A 647 54.76 36.07 6.83
N PHE A 648 53.72 36.77 6.35
CA PHE A 648 52.38 36.20 6.22
C PHE A 648 52.36 34.93 5.33
N THR A 649 53.24 34.88 4.32
CA THR A 649 53.40 33.73 3.41
C THR A 649 54.00 32.52 4.13
N GLU A 650 55.02 32.72 4.97
CA GLU A 650 55.62 31.65 5.78
C GLU A 650 54.62 31.11 6.81
N LEU A 651 53.88 31.99 7.48
CA LEU A 651 52.86 31.60 8.45
C LEU A 651 51.75 30.75 7.79
N ASN A 652 51.24 31.17 6.63
CA ASN A 652 50.20 30.41 5.94
C ASN A 652 50.71 29.07 5.40
N SER A 653 51.97 29.01 4.97
CA SER A 653 52.61 27.77 4.54
C SER A 653 52.75 26.79 5.71
N ALA A 654 53.15 27.28 6.88
CA ALA A 654 53.22 26.48 8.11
C ALA A 654 51.83 25.96 8.54
N LYS A 655 50.80 26.82 8.51
CA LYS A 655 49.40 26.40 8.78
C LYS A 655 48.93 25.30 7.83
N ALA A 656 49.16 25.49 6.52
CA ALA A 656 48.78 24.50 5.52
C ALA A 656 49.50 23.15 5.73
N LEU A 657 50.78 23.19 6.10
CA LEU A 657 51.56 21.99 6.40
C LEU A 657 51.05 21.26 7.65
N ILE A 658 50.70 22.00 8.70
CA ILE A 658 50.13 21.45 9.93
C ILE A 658 48.77 20.80 9.64
N VAL A 659 47.89 21.46 8.88
CA VAL A 659 46.57 20.93 8.50
C VAL A 659 46.72 19.65 7.68
N ALA A 660 47.64 19.62 6.71
CA ALA A 660 47.90 18.44 5.88
C ALA A 660 48.45 17.24 6.67
N ASN A 661 49.16 17.50 7.77
CA ASN A 661 49.82 16.47 8.59
C ASN A 661 49.23 16.34 10.01
N LYS A 662 48.00 16.80 10.24
CA LYS A 662 47.38 16.85 11.59
C LYS A 662 47.37 15.49 12.30
N GLU A 663 47.21 14.38 11.58
CA GLU A 663 47.25 13.04 12.16
C GLU A 663 48.61 12.67 12.78
N ASN A 664 49.70 13.24 12.28
CA ASN A 664 51.04 12.99 12.81
C ASN A 664 51.21 13.60 14.21
N LEU A 665 50.42 14.61 14.57
CA LEU A 665 50.37 15.17 15.93
C LEU A 665 49.85 14.15 16.95
N LEU A 666 49.00 13.21 16.53
CA LEU A 666 48.52 12.10 17.38
C LEU A 666 49.58 11.02 17.60
N LYS A 667 50.62 10.96 16.75
CA LYS A 667 51.60 9.87 16.68
C LYS A 667 53.05 10.36 16.88
N LEU A 668 53.25 11.53 17.49
CA LEU A 668 54.59 12.03 17.80
C LEU A 668 55.36 11.03 18.67
N ASN A 669 56.66 10.89 18.39
CA ASN A 669 57.56 10.14 19.25
C ASN A 669 57.70 10.82 20.62
N VAL A 670 58.22 10.11 21.62
CA VAL A 670 58.29 10.60 23.02
C VAL A 670 59.07 11.92 23.13
N ALA A 671 60.14 12.08 22.35
CA ALA A 671 60.95 13.30 22.36
C ALA A 671 60.18 14.51 21.82
N ASN A 672 59.58 14.40 20.62
CA ASN A 672 58.81 15.46 19.99
C ASN A 672 57.53 15.78 20.76
N LEU A 673 56.91 14.78 21.40
CA LEU A 673 55.76 14.96 22.28
C LEU A 673 56.10 15.80 23.51
N ASN A 674 57.25 15.54 24.14
CA ASN A 674 57.70 16.33 25.29
C ASN A 674 58.02 17.77 24.88
N ILE A 675 58.70 17.96 23.74
CA ILE A 675 58.99 19.29 23.18
C ILE A 675 57.69 20.04 22.85
N ALA A 676 56.72 19.39 22.20
CA ALA A 676 55.45 20.01 21.86
C ALA A 676 54.65 20.42 23.12
N LYS A 677 54.67 19.59 24.17
CA LYS A 677 54.07 19.93 25.47
C LYS A 677 54.81 21.06 26.20
N GLU A 678 56.12 21.15 26.06
CA GLU A 678 56.91 22.24 26.64
C GLU A 678 56.62 23.58 25.94
N VAL A 679 56.48 23.58 24.60
CA VAL A 679 56.25 24.78 23.79
C VAL A 679 54.80 25.26 23.85
N LEU A 680 53.81 24.35 23.81
CA LEU A 680 52.40 24.69 23.73
C LEU A 680 51.61 24.43 25.03
N GLY A 681 52.17 23.69 25.99
CA GLY A 681 51.50 23.39 27.27
C GLY A 681 50.14 22.73 27.10
N GLU A 682 49.15 23.23 27.84
CA GLU A 682 47.76 22.75 27.78
C GLU A 682 47.14 22.94 26.39
N LYS A 683 47.54 23.95 25.61
CA LYS A 683 47.03 24.19 24.26
C LYS A 683 47.34 23.03 23.30
N TYR A 684 48.43 22.29 23.52
CA TYR A 684 48.72 21.10 22.73
C TYR A 684 47.66 20.00 22.95
N THR A 685 47.25 19.80 24.20
CA THR A 685 46.22 18.81 24.54
C THR A 685 44.85 19.22 24.02
N GLU A 686 44.56 20.52 24.00
CA GLU A 686 43.35 21.08 23.39
C GLU A 686 43.34 20.86 21.87
N LEU A 687 44.44 21.14 21.17
CA LEU A 687 44.58 20.84 19.74
C LEU A 687 44.34 19.35 19.45
N LEU A 688 44.97 18.46 20.22
CA LEU A 688 44.80 17.02 20.04
C LEU A 688 43.34 16.58 20.20
N LYS A 689 42.64 17.18 21.16
CA LYS A 689 41.21 16.94 21.38
C LYS A 689 40.37 17.42 20.20
N THR A 690 40.70 18.58 19.62
CA THR A 690 39.98 19.09 18.44
C THR A 690 40.22 18.25 17.16
N ILE A 691 41.39 17.63 16.99
CA ILE A 691 41.66 16.71 15.88
C ILE A 691 40.73 15.49 15.98
N ASN A 692 40.68 14.85 17.16
CA ASN A 692 39.79 13.72 17.41
C ASN A 692 38.31 14.12 17.25
N GLN A 693 37.95 15.34 17.65
CA GLN A 693 36.60 15.87 17.48
C GLN A 693 36.21 16.00 16.01
N ASP A 694 37.08 16.58 15.19
CA ASP A 694 36.85 16.74 13.76
C ASP A 694 36.72 15.37 13.08
N GLU A 695 37.57 14.39 13.45
CA GLU A 695 37.49 13.02 12.92
C GLU A 695 36.16 12.32 13.28
N ILE A 696 35.70 12.44 14.54
CA ILE A 696 34.41 11.86 14.97
C ILE A 696 33.25 12.55 14.23
N THR A 697 33.33 13.87 14.03
CA THR A 697 32.32 14.66 13.33
C THR A 697 32.24 14.22 11.86
N GLU A 698 33.40 14.10 11.21
CA GLU A 698 33.52 13.63 9.83
C GLU A 698 32.93 12.22 9.65
N ASN A 699 33.29 11.28 10.53
CA ASN A 699 32.76 9.91 10.50
C ASN A 699 31.25 9.85 10.79
N THR A 700 30.74 10.73 11.65
CA THR A 700 29.30 10.86 11.91
C THR A 700 28.56 11.37 10.69
N ILE A 701 29.10 12.38 10.00
CA ILE A 701 28.53 12.91 8.75
C ILE A 701 28.55 11.84 7.66
N LYS A 702 29.67 11.15 7.45
CA LYS A 702 29.77 10.08 6.45
C LYS A 702 28.72 9.00 6.67
N SER A 703 28.61 8.49 7.90
CA SER A 703 27.67 7.40 8.22
C SER A 703 26.20 7.80 8.09
N THR A 704 25.82 8.98 8.58
CA THR A 704 24.43 9.49 8.44
C THR A 704 24.10 9.88 7.00
N SER A 705 25.09 10.35 6.23
CA SER A 705 24.93 10.68 4.81
C SER A 705 24.55 9.48 3.96
N VAL A 706 25.10 8.29 4.21
CA VAL A 706 24.74 7.08 3.45
C VAL A 706 23.23 6.82 3.49
N LEU A 707 22.63 6.88 4.69
CA LEU A 707 21.19 6.70 4.84
C LEU A 707 20.40 7.84 4.18
N TYR A 708 20.85 9.08 4.33
CA TYR A 708 20.25 10.24 3.68
C TYR A 708 20.28 10.12 2.15
N SER A 709 21.41 9.70 1.55
CA SER A 709 21.55 9.49 0.10
C SER A 709 20.57 8.45 -0.40
N ILE A 710 20.43 7.30 0.29
CA ILE A 710 19.49 6.24 -0.10
C ILE A 710 18.06 6.78 -0.10
N ILE A 711 17.65 7.46 0.97
CA ILE A 711 16.30 8.03 1.08
C ILE A 711 16.05 9.07 -0.03
N LEU A 712 17.00 9.97 -0.25
CA LEU A 712 16.84 11.04 -1.25
C LEU A 712 16.85 10.48 -2.68
N LEU A 713 17.65 9.44 -2.97
CA LEU A 713 17.61 8.75 -4.25
C LEU A 713 16.25 8.07 -4.50
N LEU A 714 15.65 7.43 -3.49
CA LEU A 714 14.29 6.88 -3.59
C LEU A 714 13.24 7.98 -3.82
N CYS A 715 13.43 9.15 -3.20
CA CYS A 715 12.58 10.31 -3.43
C CYS A 715 12.74 10.86 -4.86
N ILE A 716 13.97 11.00 -5.35
CA ILE A 716 14.27 11.45 -6.73
C ILE A 716 13.73 10.45 -7.75
N PHE A 717 13.92 9.15 -7.53
CA PHE A 717 13.34 8.11 -8.37
C PHE A 717 11.82 8.22 -8.42
N SER A 718 11.18 8.47 -7.27
CA SER A 718 9.74 8.71 -7.20
C SER A 718 9.33 9.96 -7.97
N LEU A 719 10.04 11.07 -7.81
CA LEU A 719 9.81 12.32 -8.56
C LEU A 719 9.95 12.11 -10.06
N GLN A 720 11.00 11.42 -10.50
CA GLN A 720 11.23 11.10 -11.90
C GLN A 720 10.11 10.24 -12.48
N LYS A 721 9.67 9.21 -11.73
CA LYS A 721 8.56 8.35 -12.15
C LYS A 721 7.25 9.13 -12.24
N THR A 722 6.97 10.03 -11.30
CA THR A 722 5.80 10.92 -11.37
C THR A 722 5.90 11.91 -12.53
N ALA A 723 7.07 12.52 -12.76
CA ALA A 723 7.29 13.49 -13.83
C ALA A 723 7.16 12.86 -15.22
N ARG A 724 7.71 11.66 -15.44
CA ARG A 724 7.54 10.91 -16.69
C ARG A 724 6.08 10.58 -16.98
N LYS A 725 5.35 10.19 -15.94
CA LYS A 725 3.95 9.81 -16.07
C LYS A 725 3.02 11.02 -16.29
N ASN A 726 3.37 12.18 -15.72
CA ASN A 726 2.63 13.45 -15.88
C ASN A 726 3.11 14.30 -17.06
N SER A 727 4.10 13.83 -17.84
CA SER A 727 4.56 14.51 -19.04
C SER A 727 3.50 14.40 -20.13
N ILE A 728 3.02 15.55 -20.60
CA ILE A 728 2.15 15.67 -21.78
C ILE A 728 2.93 15.33 -23.07
N VAL A 729 4.27 15.37 -23.00
CA VAL A 729 5.13 14.98 -24.13
C VAL A 729 5.28 13.46 -24.12
N PRO A 730 4.84 12.76 -25.18
CA PRO A 730 4.99 11.31 -25.28
C PRO A 730 6.48 10.93 -25.29
N SER A 731 6.81 9.85 -24.60
CA SER A 731 8.15 9.24 -24.57
C SER A 731 8.47 8.50 -25.85
#